data_AF-A0A6J0U5I3-F1
#
_entry.id   AF-A0A6J0U5I3-F1
#
_cell.length_a   1.000
_cell.length_b   1.000
_cell.length_c   1.000
_cell.angle_alpha   90.00
_cell.angle_beta   90.00
_cell.angle_gamma   90.00
#
_symmetry.space_group_name_H-M   'P 1'
#
loop_
_entity.id
_entity.type
_entity.pdbx_description
1 polymer ?
#
loop_
_entity_poly.entity_id
_entity_poly.type
_entity_poly.pdbx_seq_one_letter_code
_entity_poly.pdbx_strand_id
1 'polypeptide(L)'
;MGNFQGGLSLTPSSSRNLCSRHRPSLSEESDPANKARPEQSSCPAERPTEAPKYSRIKNWQTGSILYDTLSAQAIQETPCQEKRGCCMGSVMFPKQLFATSEGPRGKEGLLGLARSFIHLYYSSMKRSESQAHLQRLQEVEQQIAETGTYQLQEAELIFGAKHAWRNAARCVGRIQWNKLQVLDARDCTNAQEMFTSICSHINYATNRGNLRSAITIFPKRIAGRGDFRIWNQQLIRYAGYKQPDGAVLGDPASVEVTELCIQYGWRPPYGRFDVLPLLLQAPGEDPEVFPLPAELVLEVPISHPTLKCFEEMALRWYALPAVANMLLEIGGLEFPAAPFSGWYVGFEIGMRDFCDSQRYNLLQELAERMGLDTGTTLSLWKDKAAVEMNVAVLHSFQLAKVTIVDHHAVAESFMKHLENEQRMRGGCPGDWVWLVPPISGSLTPIFHQELLNYQLTPCFRYQTDPWKSYIPKGTTVTRRKTFREIANAVKISAKLMGHVMARRVKATILYASETGKSQAYAMNLQQLFKCTFAPQVLCMSDYDVVSLEHETLVLVVTSTFGNGDPPENGEGFAKALMEMSCPYLEATEPEMQKSYKMRFNSISQSDPSVALWRKKRRESSNTDSAGSLGTLRFSVFGLGSRAYLHFCAFAHAVDTRLEELGGERIFPMGEGDELCGQEESFCTWAKGVFQETWLPFVGGGRAVASPAD
;
A
#
# COMPACT_ATOMS: atom_id res chain seq x y z
N MET A 1 19.70 49.26 -46.43
CA MET A 1 20.48 50.20 -47.27
C MET A 1 21.93 49.71 -47.24
N GLY A 2 22.60 49.52 -48.39
CA GLY A 2 23.95 48.92 -48.49
C GLY A 2 23.97 47.41 -48.18
N ASN A 3 24.51 46.49 -48.97
CA ASN A 3 25.28 46.51 -50.23
C ASN A 3 26.67 47.21 -50.21
N PHE A 4 27.75 46.64 -50.76
CA PHE A 4 28.03 45.24 -51.18
C PHE A 4 29.57 45.04 -51.39
N GLN A 5 30.04 43.78 -51.37
CA GLN A 5 31.34 43.18 -51.80
C GLN A 5 32.59 44.01 -52.23
N GLY A 6 33.77 43.44 -51.93
CA GLY A 6 35.05 43.65 -52.63
C GLY A 6 36.07 42.55 -52.28
N GLY A 7 37.03 42.22 -53.18
CA GLY A 7 38.04 41.17 -52.93
C GLY A 7 39.07 40.97 -54.06
N LEU A 8 40.04 40.06 -53.84
CA LEU A 8 41.24 39.76 -54.68
C LEU A 8 42.33 40.88 -54.68
N SER A 9 43.64 40.64 -54.78
CA SER A 9 44.49 39.43 -54.59
C SER A 9 45.99 39.83 -54.52
N LEU A 10 46.93 38.85 -54.53
CA LEU A 10 48.43 38.97 -54.55
C LEU A 10 49.08 39.32 -53.18
N THR A 11 49.88 38.52 -52.43
CA THR A 11 50.92 37.44 -52.61
C THR A 11 52.37 37.96 -52.45
N PRO A 12 53.37 37.15 -52.02
CA PRO A 12 53.33 36.00 -51.07
C PRO A 12 54.59 35.88 -50.14
N SER A 13 54.53 35.04 -49.09
CA SER A 13 55.68 34.23 -48.64
C SER A 13 55.29 33.01 -47.76
N SER A 14 56.12 31.96 -47.85
CA SER A 14 56.11 30.63 -47.19
C SER A 14 55.50 30.48 -45.78
N SER A 15 54.95 29.31 -45.37
CA SER A 15 55.53 27.97 -45.55
C SER A 15 54.53 26.78 -45.40
N ARG A 16 54.81 25.65 -46.08
CA ARG A 16 54.24 24.28 -45.87
C ARG A 16 54.91 23.25 -46.82
N ASN A 17 54.55 21.95 -46.68
CA ASN A 17 54.81 20.79 -47.59
C ASN A 17 56.20 20.10 -47.52
N LEU A 18 56.41 18.80 -47.86
CA LEU A 18 55.61 17.53 -47.76
C LEU A 18 56.50 16.32 -48.20
N CYS A 19 55.91 15.11 -48.30
CA CYS A 19 56.44 13.81 -48.81
C CYS A 19 57.44 13.04 -47.89
N SER A 20 57.39 11.72 -47.59
CA SER A 20 56.63 10.48 -47.98
C SER A 20 57.30 9.48 -48.94
N ARG A 21 57.41 8.18 -48.55
CA ARG A 21 57.34 6.95 -49.40
C ARG A 21 57.30 5.63 -48.58
N HIS A 22 57.24 4.45 -49.23
CA HIS A 22 56.76 3.16 -48.68
C HIS A 22 57.83 2.05 -48.41
N ARG A 23 57.51 1.14 -47.44
CA ARG A 23 57.80 -0.33 -47.40
C ARG A 23 59.29 -0.80 -47.45
N PRO A 24 59.64 -2.12 -47.29
CA PRO A 24 58.84 -3.33 -47.05
C PRO A 24 59.16 -4.08 -45.71
N SER A 25 59.59 -5.35 -45.75
CA SER A 25 59.48 -6.38 -44.70
C SER A 25 60.50 -7.53 -44.86
N LEU A 26 60.66 -8.39 -43.83
CA LEU A 26 61.48 -9.63 -43.78
C LEU A 26 63.01 -9.38 -43.72
N SER A 27 63.86 -10.25 -43.14
CA SER A 27 63.68 -11.35 -42.16
C SER A 27 65.05 -11.73 -41.52
N GLU A 28 65.07 -12.55 -40.45
CA GLU A 28 66.26 -13.11 -39.77
C GLU A 28 67.27 -12.05 -39.20
N GLU A 29 68.31 -12.30 -38.38
CA GLU A 29 68.82 -13.42 -37.56
C GLU A 29 69.53 -12.75 -36.31
N SER A 30 70.10 -13.37 -35.26
CA SER A 30 70.42 -14.77 -34.90
C SER A 30 70.37 -14.99 -33.35
N ASP A 31 71.41 -15.60 -32.74
CA ASP A 31 71.52 -16.12 -31.36
C ASP A 31 73.02 -16.09 -30.92
N PRO A 32 73.45 -16.41 -29.67
CA PRO A 32 72.71 -16.65 -28.42
C PRO A 32 73.29 -15.98 -27.15
N ALA A 33 72.55 -16.02 -26.02
CA ALA A 33 73.07 -16.44 -24.67
C ALA A 33 72.10 -16.22 -23.46
N ASN A 34 71.19 -17.16 -23.24
CA ASN A 34 70.92 -17.81 -21.93
C ASN A 34 70.87 -16.98 -20.61
N LYS A 35 69.65 -16.77 -20.05
CA LYS A 35 69.28 -17.23 -18.68
C LYS A 35 67.79 -17.09 -18.30
N ALA A 36 67.16 -18.25 -18.08
CA ALA A 36 65.90 -18.60 -17.40
C ALA A 36 64.98 -17.52 -16.77
N ARG A 37 63.68 -17.58 -17.16
CA ARG A 37 62.49 -17.30 -16.32
C ARG A 37 61.33 -18.24 -16.71
N PRO A 38 60.33 -18.47 -15.82
CA PRO A 38 59.36 -19.57 -15.98
C PRO A 38 58.24 -19.30 -16.99
N GLU A 39 57.56 -20.37 -17.37
CA GLU A 39 56.72 -20.50 -18.57
C GLU A 39 55.38 -19.75 -18.48
N GLN A 40 55.04 -19.02 -19.55
CA GLN A 40 53.66 -18.68 -19.89
C GLN A 40 53.19 -19.61 -21.01
N SER A 41 52.58 -20.74 -20.65
CA SER A 41 51.89 -21.58 -21.62
C SER A 41 50.53 -20.95 -21.96
N SER A 42 50.33 -20.60 -23.23
CA SER A 42 49.08 -20.08 -23.74
C SER A 42 48.43 -21.07 -24.71
N CYS A 43 47.31 -21.64 -24.29
CA CYS A 43 46.33 -22.24 -25.20
C CYS A 43 45.09 -21.34 -25.23
N PRO A 44 44.50 -21.05 -26.40
CA PRO A 44 43.18 -20.44 -26.44
C PRO A 44 42.20 -21.46 -25.85
N ALA A 45 41.57 -21.12 -24.72
CA ALA A 45 40.52 -21.96 -24.16
C ALA A 45 39.42 -22.12 -25.22
N GLU A 46 39.15 -23.37 -25.61
CA GLU A 46 38.08 -23.68 -26.54
C GLU A 46 36.75 -23.12 -26.00
N ARG A 47 35.90 -22.60 -26.90
CA ARG A 47 34.56 -22.19 -26.47
C ARG A 47 33.86 -23.45 -25.92
N PRO A 48 33.31 -23.42 -24.69
CA PRO A 48 32.62 -24.58 -24.15
C PRO A 48 31.49 -24.97 -25.12
N THR A 49 31.46 -26.26 -25.47
CA THR A 49 30.53 -26.84 -26.45
C THR A 49 29.09 -26.92 -25.95
N GLU A 50 28.86 -26.64 -24.66
CA GLU A 50 27.55 -26.45 -24.06
C GLU A 50 27.33 -24.98 -23.67
N ALA A 51 26.13 -24.47 -23.89
CA ALA A 51 25.73 -23.15 -23.40
C ALA A 51 25.77 -23.12 -21.85
N PRO A 52 26.14 -21.98 -21.22
CA PRO A 52 26.25 -21.91 -19.77
C PRO A 52 24.91 -22.22 -19.10
N LYS A 53 24.90 -23.23 -18.22
CA LYS A 53 23.72 -23.77 -17.54
C LYS A 53 22.93 -22.76 -16.70
N TYR A 54 23.52 -21.59 -16.43
CA TYR A 54 22.96 -20.48 -15.67
C TYR A 54 23.26 -19.18 -16.41
N SER A 55 22.30 -18.26 -16.49
CA SER A 55 22.48 -17.01 -17.23
C SER A 55 23.22 -15.97 -16.37
N ARG A 56 24.44 -15.64 -16.78
CA ARG A 56 25.26 -14.62 -16.14
C ARG A 56 24.72 -13.22 -16.42
N ILE A 57 24.40 -12.46 -15.38
CA ILE A 57 24.02 -11.03 -15.44
C ILE A 57 25.04 -10.18 -14.68
N LYS A 58 25.28 -8.96 -15.16
CA LYS A 58 26.23 -7.99 -14.61
C LYS A 58 25.54 -6.69 -14.21
N ASN A 59 26.00 -6.08 -13.11
CA ASN A 59 25.80 -4.66 -12.86
C ASN A 59 26.96 -3.83 -13.44
N TRP A 60 26.66 -2.86 -14.28
CA TRP A 60 27.66 -2.04 -14.96
C TRP A 60 28.20 -0.88 -14.12
N GLN A 61 27.48 -0.47 -13.07
CA GLN A 61 27.90 0.59 -12.15
C GLN A 61 28.80 0.05 -11.03
N THR A 62 28.45 -1.10 -10.43
CA THR A 62 29.22 -1.71 -9.33
C THR A 62 30.21 -2.78 -9.79
N GLY A 63 30.08 -3.26 -11.03
CA GLY A 63 30.87 -4.38 -11.56
C GLY A 63 30.44 -5.76 -11.05
N SER A 64 29.41 -5.87 -10.19
CA SER A 64 28.96 -7.14 -9.63
C SER A 64 28.43 -8.10 -10.70
N ILE A 65 28.52 -9.40 -10.43
CA ILE A 65 28.07 -10.48 -11.32
C ILE A 65 27.19 -11.43 -10.52
N LEU A 66 26.00 -11.74 -11.05
CA LEU A 66 25.08 -12.75 -10.54
C LEU A 66 24.86 -13.83 -11.62
N TYR A 67 24.36 -14.99 -11.22
CA TYR A 67 24.03 -16.10 -12.12
C TYR A 67 22.59 -16.51 -11.85
N ASP A 68 21.69 -16.19 -12.78
CA ASP A 68 20.28 -16.57 -12.68
C ASP A 68 20.13 -18.06 -13.02
N THR A 69 19.58 -18.81 -12.06
CA THR A 69 19.25 -20.24 -12.16
C THR A 69 17.74 -20.48 -12.16
N LEU A 70 16.96 -19.49 -11.74
CA LEU A 70 15.48 -19.55 -11.66
C LEU A 70 14.83 -19.51 -13.04
N SER A 71 15.47 -18.86 -14.01
CA SER A 71 15.11 -18.87 -15.43
C SER A 71 14.98 -20.28 -16.03
N ALA A 72 15.70 -21.28 -15.50
CA ALA A 72 15.54 -22.68 -15.90
C ALA A 72 14.19 -23.31 -15.47
N GLN A 73 13.41 -22.63 -14.62
CA GLN A 73 12.04 -23.00 -14.23
C GLN A 73 10.98 -22.25 -15.06
N ALA A 74 11.36 -21.48 -16.07
CA ALA A 74 10.41 -20.74 -16.90
C ALA A 74 9.57 -21.70 -17.78
N ILE A 75 8.25 -21.61 -17.64
CA ILE A 75 7.30 -22.59 -18.21
C ILE A 75 6.92 -22.26 -19.66
N GLN A 76 7.11 -21.01 -20.08
CA GLN A 76 6.51 -20.46 -21.30
C GLN A 76 7.55 -19.77 -22.18
N GLU A 77 7.47 -20.02 -23.50
CA GLU A 77 8.29 -19.33 -24.51
C GLU A 77 8.22 -17.80 -24.32
N THR A 78 9.38 -17.14 -24.35
CA THR A 78 9.40 -15.67 -24.35
C THR A 78 8.82 -15.12 -25.66
N PRO A 79 8.42 -13.83 -25.73
CA PRO A 79 7.99 -13.22 -26.98
C PRO A 79 9.04 -13.24 -28.11
N CYS A 80 10.32 -13.43 -27.80
CA CYS A 80 11.44 -13.38 -28.73
C CYS A 80 11.53 -14.67 -29.56
N GLN A 81 11.72 -14.56 -30.88
CA GLN A 81 11.78 -15.72 -31.78
C GLN A 81 13.22 -16.06 -32.17
N GLU A 82 13.76 -17.11 -31.57
CA GLU A 82 15.10 -17.65 -31.84
C GLU A 82 15.31 -17.92 -33.34
N LYS A 83 14.35 -18.61 -33.98
CA LYS A 83 14.34 -18.91 -35.43
C LYS A 83 14.33 -17.69 -36.36
N ARG A 84 14.26 -16.47 -35.82
CA ARG A 84 14.35 -15.19 -36.56
C ARG A 84 15.39 -14.22 -35.99
N GLY A 85 16.14 -14.60 -34.96
CA GLY A 85 17.08 -13.72 -34.26
C GLY A 85 16.44 -12.43 -33.69
N CYS A 86 15.12 -12.44 -33.45
CA CYS A 86 14.34 -11.21 -33.25
C CYS A 86 13.91 -11.07 -31.79
N CYS A 87 14.42 -10.03 -31.12
CA CYS A 87 14.01 -9.64 -29.78
C CYS A 87 12.71 -8.84 -29.82
N MET A 88 11.71 -9.28 -29.06
CA MET A 88 10.37 -8.67 -28.97
C MET A 88 10.13 -8.00 -27.60
N GLY A 89 11.20 -7.74 -26.83
CA GLY A 89 11.12 -7.22 -25.46
C GLY A 89 10.51 -5.82 -25.33
N SER A 90 10.54 -5.00 -26.39
CA SER A 90 9.90 -3.68 -26.44
C SER A 90 8.39 -3.73 -26.75
N VAL A 91 7.83 -4.90 -27.05
CA VAL A 91 6.40 -5.02 -27.34
C VAL A 91 5.60 -4.88 -26.04
N MET A 92 4.68 -3.91 -26.01
CA MET A 92 3.88 -3.63 -24.81
C MET A 92 2.96 -4.80 -24.43
N PHE A 93 2.29 -5.40 -25.42
CA PHE A 93 1.30 -6.47 -25.22
C PHE A 93 1.54 -7.69 -26.13
N PRO A 94 2.62 -8.47 -25.91
CA PRO A 94 2.89 -9.69 -26.67
C PRO A 94 1.90 -10.79 -26.28
N LYS A 95 1.50 -11.64 -27.25
CA LYS A 95 0.47 -12.68 -27.06
C LYS A 95 0.75 -13.61 -25.87
N GLN A 96 2.01 -13.89 -25.58
CA GLN A 96 2.45 -14.75 -24.48
C GLN A 96 2.10 -14.20 -23.08
N LEU A 97 1.89 -12.88 -22.93
CA LEU A 97 1.45 -12.28 -21.66
C LEU A 97 -0.09 -12.23 -21.51
N PHE A 98 -0.85 -12.66 -22.52
CA PHE A 98 -2.31 -12.83 -22.38
C PHE A 98 -2.66 -14.21 -21.82
N ALA A 99 -3.83 -14.30 -21.20
CA ALA A 99 -4.52 -15.57 -20.99
C ALA A 99 -5.07 -16.11 -22.33
N THR A 100 -5.08 -17.43 -22.48
CA THR A 100 -5.60 -18.11 -23.67
C THR A 100 -7.13 -17.98 -23.76
N SER A 101 -7.65 -17.78 -24.97
CA SER A 101 -9.10 -17.64 -25.23
C SER A 101 -9.86 -18.97 -25.29
N GLU A 102 -9.17 -20.10 -25.13
CA GLU A 102 -9.68 -21.46 -25.37
C GLU A 102 -10.51 -22.03 -24.20
N GLY A 103 -10.76 -21.23 -23.16
CA GLY A 103 -11.51 -21.64 -21.97
C GLY A 103 -10.65 -22.41 -20.95
N PRO A 104 -11.27 -23.13 -20.00
CA PRO A 104 -10.54 -23.88 -18.98
C PRO A 104 -9.64 -24.96 -19.57
N ARG A 105 -8.45 -25.10 -19.01
CA ARG A 105 -7.48 -26.16 -19.36
C ARG A 105 -8.08 -27.56 -19.15
N GLY A 106 -7.87 -28.47 -20.10
CA GLY A 106 -8.32 -29.87 -19.99
C GLY A 106 -7.65 -30.61 -18.82
N LYS A 107 -8.30 -31.70 -18.34
CA LYS A 107 -7.95 -32.39 -17.08
C LYS A 107 -6.46 -32.68 -16.93
N GLU A 108 -5.82 -33.27 -17.94
CA GLU A 108 -4.39 -33.64 -17.90
C GLU A 108 -3.46 -32.42 -17.77
N GLY A 109 -3.71 -31.37 -18.56
CA GLY A 109 -2.95 -30.12 -18.51
C GLY A 109 -3.15 -29.33 -17.21
N LEU A 110 -4.35 -29.42 -16.61
CA LEU A 110 -4.60 -28.87 -15.28
C LEU A 110 -3.88 -29.67 -14.18
N LEU A 111 -3.88 -31.01 -14.27
CA LEU A 111 -3.29 -31.90 -13.28
C LEU A 111 -1.80 -31.62 -13.06
N GLY A 112 -1.04 -31.43 -14.14
CA GLY A 112 0.39 -31.09 -14.06
C GLY A 112 0.64 -29.76 -13.34
N LEU A 113 -0.08 -28.71 -13.74
CA LEU A 113 0.06 -27.38 -13.13
C LEU A 113 -0.39 -27.35 -11.66
N ALA A 114 -1.44 -28.09 -11.32
CA ALA A 114 -1.94 -28.23 -9.95
C ALA A 114 -0.90 -28.92 -9.06
N ARG A 115 -0.35 -30.07 -9.51
CA ARG A 115 0.74 -30.78 -8.81
C ARG A 115 1.95 -29.89 -8.58
N SER A 116 2.43 -29.19 -9.61
CA SER A 116 3.57 -28.26 -9.50
C SER A 116 3.31 -27.13 -8.49
N PHE A 117 2.10 -26.57 -8.46
CA PHE A 117 1.74 -25.52 -7.51
C PHE A 117 1.63 -26.01 -6.07
N ILE A 118 0.99 -27.16 -5.82
CA ILE A 118 0.89 -27.76 -4.48
C ILE A 118 2.29 -28.11 -3.96
N HIS A 119 3.16 -28.67 -4.81
CA HIS A 119 4.55 -28.92 -4.46
C HIS A 119 5.31 -27.63 -4.11
N LEU A 120 5.17 -26.57 -4.91
CA LEU A 120 5.76 -25.25 -4.62
C LEU A 120 5.30 -24.69 -3.27
N TYR A 121 4.00 -24.80 -2.95
CA TYR A 121 3.42 -24.36 -1.68
C TYR A 121 4.02 -25.12 -0.49
N TYR A 122 4.01 -26.45 -0.50
CA TYR A 122 4.56 -27.25 0.62
C TYR A 122 6.08 -27.15 0.74
N SER A 123 6.80 -27.07 -0.38
CA SER A 123 8.25 -26.81 -0.39
C SER A 123 8.61 -25.46 0.24
N SER A 124 7.81 -24.40 0.01
CA SER A 124 8.04 -23.09 0.64
C SER A 124 7.96 -23.12 2.17
N MET A 125 7.12 -24.02 2.71
CA MET A 125 6.94 -24.25 4.15
C MET A 125 7.94 -25.28 4.71
N LYS A 126 8.92 -25.76 3.92
CA LYS A 126 9.81 -26.89 4.25
C LYS A 126 9.04 -28.16 4.65
N ARG A 127 7.88 -28.40 4.02
CA ARG A 127 6.97 -29.54 4.24
C ARG A 127 6.71 -30.38 2.98
N SER A 128 7.61 -30.32 1.98
CA SER A 128 7.62 -31.29 0.88
C SER A 128 7.65 -32.72 1.43
N GLU A 129 7.08 -33.67 0.68
CA GLU A 129 7.02 -35.12 0.98
C GLU A 129 6.35 -35.51 2.32
N SER A 130 5.91 -34.54 3.12
CA SER A 130 5.12 -34.81 4.34
C SER A 130 3.79 -35.49 4.03
N GLN A 131 3.24 -36.23 4.99
CA GLN A 131 1.92 -36.87 4.85
C GLN A 131 0.82 -35.89 4.41
N ALA A 132 0.84 -34.66 4.95
CA ALA A 132 -0.10 -33.61 4.57
C ALA A 132 0.09 -33.10 3.13
N HIS A 133 1.31 -33.12 2.59
CA HIS A 133 1.58 -32.81 1.18
C HIS A 133 1.05 -33.91 0.27
N LEU A 134 1.34 -35.18 0.59
CA LEU A 134 0.91 -36.33 -0.19
C LEU A 134 -0.61 -36.50 -0.21
N GLN A 135 -1.27 -36.34 0.95
CA GLN A 135 -2.73 -36.32 1.04
C GLN A 135 -3.32 -35.17 0.21
N ARG A 136 -2.76 -33.95 0.32
CA ARG A 136 -3.29 -32.79 -0.41
C ARG A 136 -3.14 -32.92 -1.92
N LEU A 137 -2.08 -33.58 -2.40
CA LEU A 137 -1.97 -33.97 -3.81
C LEU A 137 -3.10 -34.93 -4.21
N GLN A 138 -3.32 -36.02 -3.45
CA GLN A 138 -4.40 -36.99 -3.73
C GLN A 138 -5.79 -36.34 -3.76
N GLU A 139 -6.11 -35.45 -2.81
CA GLU A 139 -7.35 -34.67 -2.79
C GLU A 139 -7.55 -33.84 -4.08
N VAL A 140 -6.49 -33.15 -4.53
CA VAL A 140 -6.53 -32.29 -5.73
C VAL A 140 -6.65 -33.12 -7.00
N GLU A 141 -5.94 -34.25 -7.08
CA GLU A 141 -6.02 -35.18 -8.19
C GLU A 141 -7.42 -35.81 -8.31
N GLN A 142 -8.02 -36.22 -7.19
CA GLN A 142 -9.39 -36.73 -7.15
C GLN A 142 -10.41 -35.66 -7.58
N GLN A 143 -10.31 -34.43 -7.06
CA GLN A 143 -11.20 -33.34 -7.48
C GLN A 143 -11.15 -33.07 -8.99
N ILE A 144 -9.95 -33.08 -9.60
CA ILE A 144 -9.78 -32.89 -11.05
C ILE A 144 -10.34 -34.09 -11.83
N ALA A 145 -10.14 -35.32 -11.34
CA ALA A 145 -10.67 -36.53 -11.94
C ALA A 145 -12.21 -36.52 -11.96
N GLU A 146 -12.85 -36.18 -10.84
CA GLU A 146 -14.32 -36.15 -10.68
C GLU A 146 -14.94 -34.94 -11.37
N THR A 147 -14.56 -33.72 -10.97
CA THR A 147 -15.24 -32.46 -11.35
C THR A 147 -14.63 -31.75 -12.56
N GLY A 148 -13.43 -32.18 -13.01
CA GLY A 148 -12.66 -31.46 -14.04
C GLY A 148 -11.91 -30.23 -13.54
N THR A 149 -11.94 -29.93 -12.23
CA THR A 149 -11.25 -28.81 -11.62
C THR A 149 -10.95 -29.09 -10.13
N TYR A 150 -10.30 -28.19 -9.40
CA TYR A 150 -10.12 -28.31 -7.95
C TYR A 150 -10.28 -26.96 -7.25
N GLN A 151 -10.48 -26.96 -5.94
CA GLN A 151 -10.52 -25.73 -5.13
C GLN A 151 -9.25 -25.55 -4.31
N LEU A 152 -8.71 -24.32 -4.35
CA LEU A 152 -7.64 -23.87 -3.46
C LEU A 152 -8.19 -23.69 -2.04
N GLN A 153 -7.40 -24.08 -1.04
CA GLN A 153 -7.59 -23.63 0.35
C GLN A 153 -7.27 -22.13 0.47
N GLU A 154 -7.75 -21.46 1.51
CA GLU A 154 -7.49 -20.03 1.74
C GLU A 154 -5.98 -19.72 1.79
N ALA A 155 -5.21 -20.52 2.54
CA ALA A 155 -3.76 -20.37 2.64
C ALA A 155 -3.04 -20.58 1.30
N GLU A 156 -3.53 -21.51 0.46
CA GLU A 156 -3.02 -21.73 -0.91
C GLU A 156 -3.33 -20.52 -1.81
N LEU A 157 -4.53 -19.93 -1.70
CA LEU A 157 -4.94 -18.72 -2.42
C LEU A 157 -4.06 -17.52 -2.02
N ILE A 158 -3.84 -17.32 -0.72
CA ILE A 158 -2.98 -16.26 -0.17
C ILE A 158 -1.54 -16.42 -0.66
N PHE A 159 -1.00 -17.64 -0.60
CA PHE A 159 0.32 -17.96 -1.10
C PHE A 159 0.45 -17.70 -2.61
N GLY A 160 -0.56 -18.13 -3.38
CA GLY A 160 -0.59 -18.01 -4.83
C GLY A 160 -0.64 -16.56 -5.32
N ALA A 161 -1.50 -15.74 -4.72
CA ALA A 161 -1.61 -14.31 -5.05
C ALA A 161 -0.31 -13.55 -4.72
N LYS A 162 0.32 -13.84 -3.57
CA LYS A 162 1.62 -13.26 -3.19
C LYS A 162 2.74 -13.67 -4.16
N HIS A 163 2.74 -14.92 -4.63
CA HIS A 163 3.71 -15.37 -5.63
C HIS A 163 3.45 -14.81 -7.03
N ALA A 164 2.20 -14.59 -7.43
CA ALA A 164 1.88 -13.91 -8.69
C ALA A 164 2.44 -12.48 -8.72
N TRP A 165 2.35 -11.73 -7.60
CA TRP A 165 2.99 -10.42 -7.48
C TRP A 165 4.53 -10.53 -7.47
N ARG A 166 5.11 -11.45 -6.69
CA ARG A 166 6.55 -11.72 -6.65
C ARG A 166 7.15 -12.07 -8.03
N ASN A 167 6.36 -12.72 -8.88
CA ASN A 167 6.72 -13.13 -10.25
C ASN A 167 6.43 -12.04 -11.31
N ALA A 168 5.77 -10.93 -10.96
CA ALA A 168 5.38 -9.89 -11.92
C ALA A 168 6.59 -9.07 -12.41
N ALA A 169 7.24 -9.53 -13.49
CA ALA A 169 8.48 -8.97 -14.04
C ALA A 169 8.48 -7.45 -14.28
N ARG A 170 7.30 -6.86 -14.53
CA ARG A 170 7.08 -5.42 -14.80
C ARG A 170 6.84 -4.56 -13.54
N CYS A 171 6.76 -5.16 -12.35
CA CYS A 171 6.49 -4.43 -11.11
C CYS A 171 7.80 -4.09 -10.38
N VAL A 172 8.07 -2.80 -10.18
CA VAL A 172 9.24 -2.31 -9.42
C VAL A 172 9.04 -2.40 -7.89
N GLY A 173 7.81 -2.23 -7.40
CA GLY A 173 7.47 -2.26 -5.97
C GLY A 173 7.52 -3.64 -5.28
N ARG A 174 8.08 -4.67 -5.94
CA ARG A 174 8.02 -6.07 -5.48
C ARG A 174 8.72 -6.38 -4.15
N ILE A 175 9.50 -5.47 -3.57
CA ILE A 175 10.04 -5.68 -2.21
C ILE A 175 8.93 -5.93 -1.16
N GLN A 176 7.71 -5.44 -1.40
CA GLN A 176 6.57 -5.57 -0.49
C GLN A 176 5.72 -6.85 -0.74
N TRP A 177 6.14 -7.77 -1.62
CA TRP A 177 5.32 -8.89 -2.12
C TRP A 177 4.67 -9.76 -1.03
N ASN A 178 5.28 -9.84 0.16
CA ASN A 178 4.76 -10.61 1.29
C ASN A 178 3.68 -9.87 2.11
N LYS A 179 3.57 -8.54 2.00
CA LYS A 179 2.61 -7.67 2.71
C LYS A 179 1.32 -7.38 1.91
N LEU A 180 0.86 -8.34 1.12
CA LEU A 180 -0.43 -8.28 0.44
C LEU A 180 -1.56 -8.77 1.36
N GLN A 181 -2.61 -7.96 1.55
CA GLN A 181 -3.90 -8.46 2.06
C GLN A 181 -4.64 -9.17 0.93
N VAL A 182 -5.19 -10.35 1.20
CA VAL A 182 -6.10 -11.03 0.28
C VAL A 182 -7.51 -10.94 0.83
N LEU A 183 -8.47 -10.60 -0.02
CA LEU A 183 -9.90 -10.58 0.26
C LEU A 183 -10.51 -11.69 -0.61
N ASP A 184 -10.81 -12.82 0.00
CA ASP A 184 -11.48 -13.92 -0.69
C ASP A 184 -12.93 -13.52 -0.98
N ALA A 185 -13.32 -13.61 -2.25
CA ALA A 185 -14.67 -13.36 -2.74
C ALA A 185 -15.09 -14.44 -3.75
N ARG A 186 -14.55 -15.66 -3.61
CA ARG A 186 -14.83 -16.81 -4.49
C ARG A 186 -16.23 -17.43 -4.29
N ASP A 187 -16.94 -16.96 -3.28
CA ASP A 187 -18.34 -17.23 -2.96
C ASP A 187 -19.32 -16.27 -3.67
N CYS A 188 -18.84 -15.11 -4.15
CA CYS A 188 -19.63 -14.09 -4.83
C CYS A 188 -20.44 -14.67 -6.01
N THR A 189 -21.71 -14.24 -6.13
CA THR A 189 -22.68 -14.80 -7.08
C THR A 189 -23.11 -13.81 -8.17
N ASN A 190 -23.15 -12.51 -7.87
CA ASN A 190 -23.76 -11.47 -8.72
C ASN A 190 -22.99 -10.14 -8.72
N ALA A 191 -23.30 -9.25 -9.66
CA ALA A 191 -22.59 -7.97 -9.82
C ALA A 191 -22.74 -7.01 -8.62
N GLN A 192 -23.83 -7.10 -7.85
CA GLN A 192 -24.04 -6.26 -6.67
C GLN A 192 -23.15 -6.68 -5.47
N GLU A 193 -22.87 -7.98 -5.34
CA GLU A 193 -21.86 -8.50 -4.42
C GLU A 193 -20.44 -8.12 -4.87
N MET A 194 -20.13 -8.20 -6.18
CA MET A 194 -18.85 -7.70 -6.71
C MET A 194 -18.59 -6.25 -6.30
N PHE A 195 -19.58 -5.37 -6.50
CA PHE A 195 -19.48 -3.97 -6.11
C PHE A 195 -19.24 -3.79 -4.60
N THR A 196 -19.90 -4.60 -3.76
CA THR A 196 -19.76 -4.55 -2.30
C THR A 196 -18.35 -4.96 -1.85
N SER A 197 -17.80 -6.02 -2.45
CA SER A 197 -16.42 -6.46 -2.20
C SER A 197 -15.38 -5.48 -2.74
N ILE A 198 -15.65 -4.79 -3.85
CA ILE A 198 -14.79 -3.73 -4.39
C ILE A 198 -14.82 -2.47 -3.51
N CYS A 199 -15.99 -2.03 -3.02
CA CYS A 199 -16.07 -0.92 -2.06
C CYS A 199 -15.31 -1.25 -0.76
N SER A 200 -15.40 -2.50 -0.31
CA SER A 200 -14.64 -3.00 0.85
C SER A 200 -13.14 -3.01 0.61
N HIS A 201 -12.70 -3.40 -0.60
CA HIS A 201 -11.30 -3.31 -1.04
C HIS A 201 -10.80 -1.87 -1.03
N ILE A 202 -11.51 -0.93 -1.66
CA ILE A 202 -11.10 0.47 -1.76
C ILE A 202 -11.00 1.10 -0.36
N ASN A 203 -12.01 0.89 0.51
CA ASN A 203 -11.96 1.37 1.89
C ASN A 203 -10.76 0.80 2.67
N TYR A 204 -10.50 -0.51 2.55
CA TYR A 204 -9.34 -1.14 3.19
C TYR A 204 -8.01 -0.58 2.66
N ALA A 205 -7.87 -0.47 1.34
CA ALA A 205 -6.61 -0.10 0.70
C ALA A 205 -6.30 1.40 0.82
N THR A 206 -7.31 2.28 0.68
CA THR A 206 -7.17 3.73 0.83
C THR A 206 -6.79 4.15 2.25
N ASN A 207 -7.36 3.51 3.28
CA ASN A 207 -6.93 3.64 4.69
C ASN A 207 -6.60 5.08 5.16
N ARG A 208 -7.42 6.07 4.76
CA ARG A 208 -7.23 7.51 5.01
C ARG A 208 -5.86 8.08 4.57
N GLY A 209 -5.30 7.57 3.47
CA GLY A 209 -4.03 8.01 2.89
C GLY A 209 -2.85 7.09 3.20
N ASN A 210 -2.88 6.32 4.29
CA ASN A 210 -1.82 5.37 4.65
C ASN A 210 -2.01 4.03 3.89
N LEU A 211 -1.71 4.04 2.59
CA LEU A 211 -2.17 3.03 1.63
C LEU A 211 -1.69 1.61 1.96
N ARG A 212 -2.56 0.62 1.74
CA ARG A 212 -2.31 -0.80 1.99
C ARG A 212 -2.52 -1.63 0.72
N SER A 213 -1.52 -2.42 0.34
CA SER A 213 -1.62 -3.36 -0.77
C SER A 213 -2.68 -4.44 -0.50
N ALA A 214 -3.67 -4.54 -1.38
CA ALA A 214 -4.74 -5.53 -1.29
C ALA A 214 -5.01 -6.21 -2.64
N ILE A 215 -5.61 -7.40 -2.61
CA ILE A 215 -6.20 -8.05 -3.78
C ILE A 215 -7.56 -8.64 -3.38
N THR A 216 -8.59 -8.43 -4.20
CA THR A 216 -9.86 -9.17 -4.08
C THR A 216 -9.91 -10.23 -5.16
N ILE A 217 -10.23 -11.47 -4.82
CA ILE A 217 -10.24 -12.58 -5.78
C ILE A 217 -11.66 -13.11 -5.92
N PHE A 218 -12.29 -12.81 -7.05
CA PHE A 218 -13.62 -13.28 -7.41
C PHE A 218 -13.59 -14.74 -7.90
N PRO A 219 -14.76 -15.39 -8.14
CA PRO A 219 -14.79 -16.81 -8.47
C PRO A 219 -14.03 -17.13 -9.78
N LYS A 220 -13.28 -18.24 -9.77
CA LYS A 220 -12.54 -18.74 -10.93
C LYS A 220 -13.41 -18.95 -12.18
N ARG A 221 -12.78 -18.97 -13.35
CA ARG A 221 -13.37 -19.42 -14.60
C ARG A 221 -13.86 -20.88 -14.48
N ILE A 222 -15.05 -21.16 -15.01
CA ILE A 222 -15.67 -22.49 -15.06
C ILE A 222 -16.27 -22.68 -16.46
N ALA A 223 -16.13 -23.89 -17.03
CA ALA A 223 -16.65 -24.21 -18.36
C ALA A 223 -18.16 -23.97 -18.44
N GLY A 224 -18.64 -23.37 -19.53
CA GLY A 224 -20.06 -23.10 -19.78
C GLY A 224 -20.73 -22.02 -18.90
N ARG A 225 -20.20 -21.73 -17.71
CA ARG A 225 -20.79 -20.74 -16.78
C ARG A 225 -20.65 -19.30 -17.28
N GLY A 226 -19.50 -18.97 -17.87
CA GLY A 226 -19.06 -17.59 -18.10
C GLY A 226 -18.19 -17.06 -16.94
N ASP A 227 -17.60 -15.88 -17.18
CA ASP A 227 -16.62 -15.25 -16.29
C ASP A 227 -17.25 -14.13 -15.44
N PHE A 228 -16.71 -13.95 -14.23
CA PHE A 228 -16.74 -12.67 -13.53
C PHE A 228 -15.71 -11.74 -14.17
N ARG A 229 -16.09 -10.53 -14.60
CA ARG A 229 -15.18 -9.54 -15.20
C ARG A 229 -15.46 -8.14 -14.67
N ILE A 230 -14.39 -7.37 -14.47
CA ILE A 230 -14.45 -5.91 -14.33
C ILE A 230 -14.05 -5.33 -15.69
N TRP A 231 -14.87 -4.45 -16.26
CA TRP A 231 -14.61 -3.85 -17.57
C TRP A 231 -13.63 -2.66 -17.45
N ASN A 232 -13.63 -1.95 -16.33
CA ASN A 232 -12.67 -0.90 -16.04
C ASN A 232 -11.24 -1.46 -15.98
N GLN A 233 -10.28 -0.72 -16.54
CA GLN A 233 -8.85 -1.08 -16.47
C GLN A 233 -8.27 -0.90 -15.05
N GLN A 234 -8.79 0.07 -14.30
CA GLN A 234 -8.49 0.33 -12.89
C GLN A 234 -9.80 0.53 -12.11
N LEU A 235 -9.81 0.28 -10.79
CA LEU A 235 -11.01 0.45 -9.95
C LEU A 235 -11.45 1.92 -9.86
N ILE A 236 -10.51 2.84 -9.71
CA ILE A 236 -10.72 4.29 -9.73
C ILE A 236 -10.00 4.82 -10.96
N ARG A 237 -10.68 5.63 -11.77
CA ARG A 237 -10.10 6.35 -12.91
C ARG A 237 -11.01 7.48 -13.37
N TYR A 238 -10.45 8.51 -13.98
CA TYR A 238 -11.21 9.59 -14.59
C TYR A 238 -11.75 9.22 -15.99
N ALA A 239 -12.91 9.79 -16.32
CA ALA A 239 -13.56 9.66 -17.63
C ALA A 239 -12.88 10.50 -18.72
N GLY A 240 -13.20 10.21 -19.99
CA GLY A 240 -12.74 10.95 -21.16
C GLY A 240 -13.88 11.23 -22.14
N TYR A 241 -14.15 12.50 -22.43
CA TYR A 241 -15.26 12.95 -23.26
C TYR A 241 -14.76 13.59 -24.55
N LYS A 242 -14.95 12.89 -25.68
CA LYS A 242 -14.66 13.44 -27.00
C LYS A 242 -15.59 14.62 -27.32
N GLN A 243 -15.00 15.74 -27.70
CA GLN A 243 -15.70 16.99 -27.99
C GLN A 243 -16.04 17.11 -29.50
N PRO A 244 -17.00 17.98 -29.89
CA PRO A 244 -17.41 18.13 -31.29
C PRO A 244 -16.32 18.64 -32.24
N ASP A 245 -15.32 19.35 -31.72
CA ASP A 245 -14.14 19.84 -32.44
C ASP A 245 -13.03 18.78 -32.62
N GLY A 246 -13.19 17.61 -31.98
CA GLY A 246 -12.21 16.52 -31.97
C GLY A 246 -11.26 16.54 -30.77
N ALA A 247 -11.32 17.54 -29.89
CA ALA A 247 -10.59 17.54 -28.62
C ALA A 247 -11.17 16.50 -27.64
N VAL A 248 -10.51 16.29 -26.50
CA VAL A 248 -11.01 15.43 -25.42
C VAL A 248 -10.90 16.14 -24.08
N LEU A 249 -11.99 16.13 -23.31
CA LEU A 249 -12.05 16.60 -21.94
C LEU A 249 -11.90 15.40 -20.98
N GLY A 250 -10.98 15.49 -20.01
CA GLY A 250 -10.69 14.39 -19.08
C GLY A 250 -9.48 13.56 -19.52
N ASP A 251 -9.50 12.24 -19.26
CA ASP A 251 -8.45 11.29 -19.66
C ASP A 251 -8.73 10.70 -21.07
N PRO A 252 -7.96 11.05 -22.13
CA PRO A 252 -8.19 10.51 -23.47
C PRO A 252 -8.05 8.99 -23.57
N ALA A 253 -7.25 8.36 -22.69
CA ALA A 253 -7.12 6.90 -22.66
C ALA A 253 -8.29 6.22 -21.91
N SER A 254 -9.33 6.96 -21.50
CA SER A 254 -10.58 6.45 -20.92
C SER A 254 -11.79 6.55 -21.86
N VAL A 255 -11.67 7.11 -23.07
CA VAL A 255 -12.83 7.41 -23.93
C VAL A 255 -13.67 6.16 -24.26
N GLU A 256 -13.05 5.05 -24.69
CA GLU A 256 -13.75 3.80 -25.04
C GLU A 256 -14.62 3.27 -23.88
N VAL A 257 -14.08 3.23 -22.65
CA VAL A 257 -14.84 2.79 -21.47
C VAL A 257 -15.83 3.85 -20.97
N THR A 258 -15.58 5.14 -21.24
CA THR A 258 -16.50 6.24 -20.93
C THR A 258 -17.77 6.15 -21.78
N GLU A 259 -17.60 5.94 -23.09
CA GLU A 259 -18.70 5.74 -24.04
C GLU A 259 -19.53 4.49 -23.70
N LEU A 260 -18.87 3.38 -23.31
CA LEU A 260 -19.54 2.19 -22.80
C LEU A 260 -20.34 2.48 -21.52
N CYS A 261 -19.78 3.16 -20.53
CA CYS A 261 -20.51 3.53 -19.31
C CYS A 261 -21.76 4.37 -19.62
N ILE A 262 -21.67 5.32 -20.56
CA ILE A 262 -22.82 6.12 -21.03
C ILE A 262 -23.86 5.22 -21.72
N GLN A 263 -23.44 4.29 -22.59
CA GLN A 263 -24.32 3.35 -23.28
C GLN A 263 -25.11 2.45 -22.31
N TYR A 264 -24.47 1.97 -21.24
CA TYR A 264 -25.10 1.20 -20.15
C TYR A 264 -25.81 2.08 -19.10
N GLY A 265 -26.02 3.37 -19.39
CA GLY A 265 -26.96 4.24 -18.66
C GLY A 265 -26.35 5.20 -17.64
N TRP A 266 -25.03 5.34 -17.58
CA TRP A 266 -24.39 6.40 -16.79
C TRP A 266 -24.75 7.79 -17.32
N ARG A 267 -24.80 8.77 -16.42
CA ARG A 267 -24.98 10.19 -16.75
C ARG A 267 -23.73 10.96 -16.33
N PRO A 268 -22.85 11.35 -17.27
CA PRO A 268 -21.61 12.03 -16.95
C PRO A 268 -21.86 13.48 -16.47
N PRO A 269 -21.06 13.99 -15.52
CA PRO A 269 -21.02 15.42 -15.18
C PRO A 269 -20.42 16.31 -16.27
N TYR A 270 -19.55 15.78 -17.13
CA TYR A 270 -18.74 16.51 -18.13
C TYR A 270 -17.68 17.46 -17.53
N GLY A 271 -17.02 17.02 -16.46
CA GLY A 271 -15.83 17.65 -15.87
C GLY A 271 -14.50 17.00 -16.27
N ARG A 272 -13.39 17.70 -16.01
CA ARG A 272 -12.00 17.27 -16.32
C ARG A 272 -11.50 16.08 -15.48
N PHE A 273 -12.17 15.80 -14.37
CA PHE A 273 -11.77 14.83 -13.36
C PHE A 273 -13.02 14.14 -12.79
N ASP A 274 -13.86 13.62 -13.69
CA ASP A 274 -15.07 12.87 -13.34
C ASP A 274 -14.71 11.40 -13.10
N VAL A 275 -14.95 10.89 -11.90
CA VAL A 275 -14.67 9.48 -11.57
C VAL A 275 -15.64 8.57 -12.33
N LEU A 276 -15.10 7.60 -13.07
CA LEU A 276 -15.90 6.60 -13.77
C LEU A 276 -16.66 5.69 -12.79
N PRO A 277 -17.89 5.27 -13.14
CA PRO A 277 -18.54 4.18 -12.44
C PRO A 277 -17.83 2.85 -12.77
N LEU A 278 -18.02 1.86 -11.89
CA LEU A 278 -17.62 0.49 -12.17
C LEU A 278 -18.63 -0.16 -13.12
N LEU A 279 -18.14 -0.81 -14.17
CA LEU A 279 -18.92 -1.60 -15.10
C LEU A 279 -18.56 -3.08 -14.86
N LEU A 280 -19.47 -3.79 -14.19
CA LEU A 280 -19.23 -5.11 -13.58
C LEU A 280 -20.08 -6.17 -14.25
N GLN A 281 -19.47 -7.32 -14.56
CA GLN A 281 -20.14 -8.44 -15.21
C GLN A 281 -20.02 -9.69 -14.33
N ALA A 282 -21.16 -10.26 -13.95
CA ALA A 282 -21.24 -11.60 -13.38
C ALA A 282 -21.67 -12.64 -14.43
N PRO A 283 -21.42 -13.95 -14.22
CA PRO A 283 -21.75 -14.98 -15.19
C PRO A 283 -23.25 -15.12 -15.38
N GLY A 284 -23.70 -14.97 -16.62
CA GLY A 284 -25.11 -15.08 -16.99
C GLY A 284 -25.82 -13.74 -17.24
N GLU A 285 -25.24 -12.63 -16.81
CA GLU A 285 -25.86 -11.30 -16.82
C GLU A 285 -25.27 -10.37 -17.92
N ASP A 286 -25.99 -9.30 -18.26
CA ASP A 286 -25.43 -8.14 -18.96
C ASP A 286 -24.59 -7.30 -17.97
N PRO A 287 -23.56 -6.57 -18.40
CA PRO A 287 -22.71 -5.79 -17.50
C PRO A 287 -23.48 -4.61 -16.89
N GLU A 288 -23.33 -4.42 -15.58
CA GLU A 288 -24.05 -3.42 -14.80
C GLU A 288 -23.16 -2.24 -14.37
N VAL A 289 -23.70 -1.02 -14.49
CA VAL A 289 -23.07 0.23 -14.04
C VAL A 289 -23.36 0.50 -12.56
N PHE A 290 -22.31 0.71 -11.78
CA PHE A 290 -22.34 1.11 -10.37
C PHE A 290 -21.46 2.35 -10.13
N PRO A 291 -22.05 3.53 -9.85
CA PRO A 291 -21.29 4.71 -9.43
C PRO A 291 -20.52 4.44 -8.12
N LEU A 292 -19.26 4.85 -8.06
CA LEU A 292 -18.48 4.78 -6.83
C LEU A 292 -18.98 5.81 -5.79
N PRO A 293 -19.03 5.46 -4.49
CA PRO A 293 -19.31 6.43 -3.43
C PRO A 293 -18.13 7.40 -3.30
N ALA A 294 -18.39 8.71 -3.32
CA ALA A 294 -17.35 9.73 -3.31
C ALA A 294 -16.48 9.67 -2.03
N GLU A 295 -17.07 9.26 -0.91
CA GLU A 295 -16.39 9.07 0.37
C GLU A 295 -15.32 7.95 0.37
N LEU A 296 -15.31 7.07 -0.64
CA LEU A 296 -14.27 6.05 -0.83
C LEU A 296 -13.14 6.51 -1.75
N VAL A 297 -13.36 7.57 -2.55
CA VAL A 297 -12.40 8.07 -3.54
C VAL A 297 -11.62 9.22 -2.93
N LEU A 298 -10.51 8.89 -2.27
CA LEU A 298 -9.55 9.89 -1.81
C LEU A 298 -8.82 10.49 -3.01
N GLU A 299 -8.92 11.81 -3.18
CA GLU A 299 -8.17 12.59 -4.16
C GLU A 299 -7.15 13.51 -3.48
N VAL A 300 -6.04 13.78 -4.17
CA VAL A 300 -5.00 14.73 -3.78
C VAL A 300 -5.02 15.88 -4.79
N PRO A 301 -5.41 17.11 -4.39
CA PRO A 301 -5.17 18.32 -5.17
C PRO A 301 -3.66 18.58 -5.31
N ILE A 302 -3.21 18.98 -6.50
CA ILE A 302 -1.79 19.11 -6.80
C ILE A 302 -1.34 20.58 -6.68
N SER A 303 -0.36 20.85 -5.83
CA SER A 303 0.28 22.14 -5.61
C SER A 303 1.81 22.03 -5.59
N HIS A 304 2.51 23.10 -5.95
CA HIS A 304 3.97 23.17 -5.92
C HIS A 304 4.46 23.88 -4.64
N PRO A 305 5.61 23.50 -4.06
CA PRO A 305 6.20 24.23 -2.93
C PRO A 305 6.64 25.67 -3.28
N THR A 306 6.79 26.00 -4.56
CA THR A 306 7.34 27.29 -5.05
C THR A 306 6.59 27.92 -6.22
N LEU A 307 5.95 27.13 -7.08
CA LEU A 307 5.34 27.58 -8.35
C LEU A 307 3.83 27.72 -8.20
N LYS A 308 3.37 28.93 -7.86
CA LYS A 308 1.95 29.24 -7.62
C LYS A 308 1.02 28.95 -8.81
N CYS A 309 1.56 28.91 -10.03
CA CYS A 309 0.77 28.61 -11.23
C CYS A 309 0.09 27.22 -11.21
N PHE A 310 0.54 26.27 -10.37
CA PHE A 310 -0.17 25.01 -10.14
C PHE A 310 -1.55 25.18 -9.50
N GLU A 311 -1.75 26.19 -8.64
CA GLU A 311 -3.05 26.49 -8.01
C GLU A 311 -4.10 26.81 -9.08
N GLU A 312 -3.72 27.60 -10.10
CA GLU A 312 -4.56 27.95 -11.25
C GLU A 312 -4.87 26.78 -12.19
N MET A 313 -3.94 25.81 -12.30
CA MET A 313 -4.13 24.63 -13.16
C MET A 313 -5.19 23.67 -12.58
N ALA A 314 -5.56 23.82 -11.31
CA ALA A 314 -6.62 23.08 -10.61
C ALA A 314 -6.54 21.55 -10.81
N LEU A 315 -5.31 21.00 -10.77
CA LEU A 315 -5.04 19.59 -10.97
C LEU A 315 -5.34 18.79 -9.71
N ARG A 316 -5.81 17.54 -9.87
CA ARG A 316 -5.96 16.56 -8.81
C ARG A 316 -5.73 15.16 -9.34
N TRP A 317 -5.38 14.22 -8.47
CA TRP A 317 -5.32 12.80 -8.81
C TRP A 317 -5.87 11.92 -7.69
N TYR A 318 -6.40 10.75 -8.02
CA TYR A 318 -6.88 9.78 -7.03
C TYR A 318 -5.70 9.08 -6.34
N ALA A 319 -5.83 8.81 -5.04
CA ALA A 319 -4.72 8.31 -4.23
C ALA A 319 -4.36 6.84 -4.50
N LEU A 320 -5.34 6.02 -4.89
CA LEU A 320 -5.21 4.55 -4.90
C LEU A 320 -5.05 3.99 -6.32
N PRO A 321 -3.84 3.56 -6.74
CA PRO A 321 -3.67 2.78 -7.96
C PRO A 321 -4.15 1.35 -7.70
N ALA A 322 -5.20 0.94 -8.43
CA ALA A 322 -5.77 -0.40 -8.31
C ALA A 322 -6.13 -0.98 -9.69
N VAL A 323 -5.31 -1.89 -10.20
CA VAL A 323 -5.49 -2.57 -11.50
C VAL A 323 -6.63 -3.57 -11.40
N ALA A 324 -7.53 -3.60 -12.39
CA ALA A 324 -8.80 -4.33 -12.30
C ALA A 324 -9.09 -5.33 -13.44
N ASN A 325 -8.42 -5.21 -14.60
CA ASN A 325 -8.72 -6.03 -15.78
C ASN A 325 -7.79 -7.25 -16.00
N MET A 326 -6.76 -7.43 -15.16
CA MET A 326 -5.84 -8.58 -15.26
C MET A 326 -6.44 -9.88 -14.68
N LEU A 327 -6.00 -11.01 -15.23
CA LEU A 327 -6.31 -12.35 -14.76
C LEU A 327 -5.20 -12.85 -13.84
N LEU A 328 -5.58 -13.50 -12.73
CA LEU A 328 -4.66 -14.21 -11.85
C LEU A 328 -4.67 -15.71 -12.20
N GLU A 329 -3.50 -16.30 -12.45
CA GLU A 329 -3.31 -17.74 -12.70
C GLU A 329 -2.61 -18.37 -11.50
N ILE A 330 -3.21 -19.41 -10.90
CA ILE A 330 -2.65 -20.19 -9.78
C ILE A 330 -2.87 -21.68 -10.05
N GLY A 331 -1.79 -22.45 -10.23
CA GLY A 331 -1.88 -23.91 -10.41
C GLY A 331 -2.71 -24.36 -11.61
N GLY A 332 -2.77 -23.53 -12.66
CA GLY A 332 -3.63 -23.76 -13.83
C GLY A 332 -5.09 -23.35 -13.67
N LEU A 333 -5.52 -22.94 -12.46
CA LEU A 333 -6.80 -22.26 -12.25
C LEU A 333 -6.67 -20.79 -12.66
N GLU A 334 -7.72 -20.28 -13.29
CA GLU A 334 -7.80 -18.91 -13.80
C GLU A 334 -8.85 -18.10 -13.05
N PHE A 335 -8.49 -16.89 -12.62
CA PHE A 335 -9.35 -15.94 -11.91
C PHE A 335 -9.49 -14.65 -12.74
N PRO A 336 -10.52 -14.52 -13.61
CA PRO A 336 -10.62 -13.45 -14.61
C PRO A 336 -10.97 -12.06 -14.07
N ALA A 337 -11.36 -11.97 -12.80
CA ALA A 337 -11.48 -10.73 -12.04
C ALA A 337 -10.73 -10.88 -10.71
N ALA A 338 -9.57 -10.26 -10.62
CA ALA A 338 -8.73 -10.29 -9.41
C ALA A 338 -8.11 -8.91 -9.14
N PRO A 339 -8.92 -7.85 -8.91
CA PRO A 339 -8.42 -6.49 -8.78
C PRO A 339 -7.45 -6.35 -7.60
N PHE A 340 -6.30 -5.71 -7.84
CA PHE A 340 -5.23 -5.52 -6.86
C PHE A 340 -4.72 -4.08 -6.81
N SER A 341 -4.28 -3.65 -5.63
CA SER A 341 -3.83 -2.30 -5.34
C SER A 341 -2.45 -2.23 -4.70
N GLY A 342 -1.83 -1.05 -4.81
CA GLY A 342 -0.61 -0.68 -4.11
C GLY A 342 -0.64 0.79 -3.74
N TRP A 343 0.49 1.46 -3.95
CA TRP A 343 0.62 2.92 -3.90
C TRP A 343 1.46 3.39 -5.08
N TYR A 344 1.31 4.66 -5.44
CA TYR A 344 1.94 5.23 -6.62
C TYR A 344 3.46 5.42 -6.46
N VAL A 345 4.18 5.25 -7.56
CA VAL A 345 5.47 5.91 -7.81
C VAL A 345 5.21 7.26 -8.47
N GLY A 346 5.88 8.32 -8.04
CA GLY A 346 5.60 9.71 -8.47
C GLY A 346 5.54 9.94 -9.99
N PHE A 347 6.33 9.21 -10.79
CA PHE A 347 6.31 9.34 -12.26
C PHE A 347 5.06 8.80 -12.92
N GLU A 348 4.30 7.90 -12.29
CA GLU A 348 3.08 7.36 -12.89
C GLU A 348 2.10 8.51 -13.13
N ILE A 349 1.88 9.33 -12.10
CA ILE A 349 1.08 10.55 -12.19
C ILE A 349 1.86 11.64 -12.94
N GLY A 350 3.05 12.01 -12.44
CA GLY A 350 3.79 13.19 -12.89
C GLY A 350 4.31 13.13 -14.33
N MET A 351 4.68 11.95 -14.82
CA MET A 351 5.03 11.73 -16.23
C MET A 351 3.86 11.14 -17.01
N ARG A 352 3.33 9.99 -16.60
CA ARG A 352 2.51 9.15 -17.48
C ARG A 352 1.03 9.53 -17.51
N ASP A 353 0.48 10.11 -16.45
CA ASP A 353 -0.87 10.67 -16.45
C ASP A 353 -0.89 12.12 -16.94
N PHE A 354 0.02 12.96 -16.45
CA PHE A 354 0.03 14.40 -16.75
C PHE A 354 0.82 14.82 -18.01
N CYS A 355 1.93 14.16 -18.38
CA CYS A 355 2.83 14.64 -19.45
C CYS A 355 2.80 13.81 -20.75
N ASP A 356 2.30 12.58 -20.75
CA ASP A 356 2.06 11.80 -21.98
C ASP A 356 1.09 12.54 -22.92
N SER A 357 1.42 12.63 -24.21
CA SER A 357 0.65 13.42 -25.18
C SER A 357 -0.71 12.82 -25.55
N GLN A 358 -0.88 11.51 -25.35
CA GLN A 358 -2.15 10.79 -25.45
C GLN A 358 -2.91 10.70 -24.11
N ARG A 359 -2.49 11.49 -23.11
CA ARG A 359 -3.09 11.59 -21.77
C ARG A 359 -3.45 13.06 -21.50
N TYR A 360 -3.21 13.62 -20.31
CA TYR A 360 -3.58 15.02 -20.04
C TYR A 360 -2.68 16.05 -20.75
N ASN A 361 -1.50 15.67 -21.27
CA ASN A 361 -0.63 16.48 -22.15
C ASN A 361 -0.28 17.91 -21.62
N LEU A 362 -0.06 18.05 -20.30
CA LEU A 362 0.05 19.34 -19.62
C LEU A 362 1.45 19.99 -19.70
N LEU A 363 2.42 19.29 -20.28
CA LEU A 363 3.84 19.66 -20.21
C LEU A 363 4.14 21.03 -20.86
N GLN A 364 3.43 21.38 -21.93
CA GLN A 364 3.58 22.69 -22.58
C GLN A 364 2.91 23.81 -21.78
N GLU A 365 1.68 23.61 -21.29
CA GLU A 365 0.98 24.59 -20.45
C GLU A 365 1.80 24.96 -19.21
N LEU A 366 2.39 23.95 -18.55
CA LEU A 366 3.28 24.18 -17.41
C LEU A 366 4.55 24.95 -17.81
N ALA A 367 5.22 24.59 -18.91
CA ALA A 367 6.43 25.27 -19.35
C ALA A 367 6.19 26.75 -19.70
N GLU A 368 5.05 27.06 -20.33
CA GLU A 368 4.63 28.44 -20.63
C GLU A 368 4.31 29.22 -19.34
N ARG A 369 3.59 28.60 -18.40
CA ARG A 369 3.34 29.16 -17.04
C ARG A 369 4.60 29.35 -16.21
N MET A 370 5.67 28.60 -16.49
CA MET A 370 7.00 28.76 -15.89
C MET A 370 7.86 29.84 -16.58
N GLY A 371 7.40 30.42 -17.69
CA GLY A 371 8.19 31.38 -18.48
C GLY A 371 9.39 30.75 -19.21
N LEU A 372 9.33 29.46 -19.53
CA LEU A 372 10.36 28.77 -20.29
C LEU A 372 10.21 29.04 -21.81
N ASP A 373 11.32 29.15 -22.52
CA ASP A 373 11.33 29.16 -23.98
C ASP A 373 10.91 27.79 -24.54
N THR A 374 9.63 27.67 -24.92
CA THR A 374 9.07 26.48 -25.57
C THR A 374 9.36 26.40 -27.07
N GLY A 375 9.86 27.47 -27.69
CA GLY A 375 10.07 27.60 -29.13
C GLY A 375 11.24 26.77 -29.69
N THR A 376 12.16 26.32 -28.83
CA THR A 376 13.26 25.42 -29.22
C THR A 376 13.44 24.28 -28.22
N THR A 377 13.71 23.07 -28.71
CA THR A 377 14.04 21.93 -27.84
C THR A 377 15.40 22.08 -27.16
N LEU A 378 16.29 22.94 -27.67
CA LEU A 378 17.61 23.20 -27.10
C LEU A 378 17.56 23.89 -25.73
N SER A 379 16.44 24.50 -25.35
CA SER A 379 16.26 25.10 -24.02
C SER A 379 16.05 24.06 -22.91
N LEU A 380 15.81 22.78 -23.27
CA LEU A 380 15.42 21.68 -22.39
C LEU A 380 14.18 22.01 -21.53
N TRP A 381 13.22 22.76 -22.11
CA TRP A 381 11.99 23.16 -21.42
C TRP A 381 11.14 21.96 -20.98
N LYS A 382 11.11 20.88 -21.78
CA LYS A 382 10.37 19.66 -21.49
C LYS A 382 10.93 18.98 -20.24
N ASP A 383 12.24 18.82 -20.17
CA ASP A 383 12.95 18.19 -19.06
C ASP A 383 12.73 18.98 -17.76
N LYS A 384 12.82 20.32 -17.83
CA LYS A 384 12.56 21.22 -16.69
C LYS A 384 11.12 21.13 -16.18
N ALA A 385 10.13 21.30 -17.06
CA ALA A 385 8.73 21.23 -16.67
C ALA A 385 8.32 19.82 -16.18
N ALA A 386 8.93 18.77 -16.73
CA ALA A 386 8.71 17.40 -16.28
C ALA A 386 9.23 17.15 -14.85
N VAL A 387 10.39 17.72 -14.49
CA VAL A 387 10.89 17.68 -13.11
C VAL A 387 9.92 18.39 -12.15
N GLU A 388 9.55 19.63 -12.43
CA GLU A 388 8.63 20.38 -11.54
C GLU A 388 7.24 19.71 -11.42
N MET A 389 6.73 19.08 -12.49
CA MET A 389 5.49 18.28 -12.42
C MET A 389 5.61 17.09 -11.46
N ASN A 390 6.77 16.42 -11.41
CA ASN A 390 7.02 15.33 -10.47
C ASN A 390 7.21 15.85 -9.03
N VAL A 391 7.87 17.01 -8.85
CA VAL A 391 7.98 17.69 -7.57
C VAL A 391 6.60 18.08 -7.03
N ALA A 392 5.72 18.62 -7.88
CA ALA A 392 4.33 18.93 -7.52
C ALA A 392 3.58 17.71 -6.97
N VAL A 393 3.61 16.60 -7.70
CA VAL A 393 2.94 15.34 -7.30
C VAL A 393 3.47 14.83 -5.96
N LEU A 394 4.79 14.72 -5.79
CA LEU A 394 5.40 14.20 -4.57
C LEU A 394 5.12 15.10 -3.36
N HIS A 395 5.28 16.42 -3.51
CA HIS A 395 4.95 17.43 -2.50
C HIS A 395 3.48 17.33 -2.06
N SER A 396 2.56 17.25 -3.03
CA SER A 396 1.13 17.25 -2.75
C SER A 396 0.67 16.01 -1.99
N PHE A 397 1.16 14.83 -2.38
CA PHE A 397 0.85 13.59 -1.67
C PHE A 397 1.46 13.59 -0.26
N GLN A 398 2.68 14.09 -0.08
CA GLN A 398 3.31 14.24 1.24
C GLN A 398 2.53 15.22 2.14
N LEU A 399 2.13 16.38 1.61
CA LEU A 399 1.33 17.39 2.32
C LEU A 399 -0.05 16.83 2.73
N ALA A 400 -0.70 16.07 1.84
CA ALA A 400 -1.95 15.36 2.10
C ALA A 400 -1.79 14.11 2.99
N LYS A 401 -0.56 13.75 3.38
CA LYS A 401 -0.20 12.55 4.16
C LYS A 401 -0.65 11.23 3.50
N VAL A 402 -0.61 11.20 2.17
CA VAL A 402 -0.92 10.04 1.33
C VAL A 402 0.37 9.31 0.94
N THR A 403 0.38 7.99 1.05
CA THR A 403 1.53 7.16 0.68
C THR A 403 1.84 7.29 -0.81
N ILE A 404 3.04 7.79 -1.10
CA ILE A 404 3.67 7.80 -2.43
C ILE A 404 5.15 7.47 -2.25
N VAL A 405 5.82 7.02 -3.30
CA VAL A 405 7.28 6.85 -3.33
C VAL A 405 7.89 7.56 -4.54
N ASP A 406 9.09 8.13 -4.39
CA ASP A 406 9.84 8.66 -5.51
C ASP A 406 10.52 7.54 -6.31
N HIS A 407 11.08 7.91 -7.47
CA HIS A 407 11.60 6.96 -8.43
C HIS A 407 13.05 6.52 -8.19
N HIS A 408 13.80 7.21 -7.33
CA HIS A 408 15.12 6.76 -6.89
C HIS A 408 14.98 5.77 -5.73
N ALA A 409 14.17 6.08 -4.71
CA ALA A 409 13.96 5.22 -3.55
C ALA A 409 13.28 3.88 -3.93
N VAL A 410 12.33 3.88 -4.86
CA VAL A 410 11.74 2.62 -5.36
C VAL A 410 12.74 1.80 -6.18
N ALA A 411 13.64 2.46 -6.94
CA ALA A 411 14.65 1.78 -7.73
C ALA A 411 15.73 1.12 -6.86
N GLU A 412 16.21 1.80 -5.82
CA GLU A 412 17.05 1.16 -4.79
C GLU A 412 16.36 0.01 -4.08
N SER A 413 15.07 0.18 -3.75
CA SER A 413 14.26 -0.86 -3.11
C SER A 413 14.10 -2.09 -4.01
N PHE A 414 14.03 -1.90 -5.33
CA PHE A 414 14.04 -3.00 -6.28
C PHE A 414 15.40 -3.71 -6.35
N MET A 415 16.53 -2.99 -6.29
CA MET A 415 17.86 -3.62 -6.23
C MET A 415 18.02 -4.49 -4.98
N LYS A 416 17.60 -3.97 -3.82
CA LYS A 416 17.54 -4.71 -2.55
C LYS A 416 16.59 -5.93 -2.66
N HIS A 417 15.53 -5.86 -3.45
CA HIS A 417 14.67 -7.02 -3.75
C HIS A 417 15.38 -8.05 -4.66
N LEU A 418 16.02 -7.63 -5.75
CA LEU A 418 16.79 -8.48 -6.66
C LEU A 418 17.86 -9.29 -5.93
N GLU A 419 18.66 -8.65 -5.08
CA GLU A 419 19.69 -9.31 -4.26
C GLU A 419 19.09 -10.37 -3.32
N ASN A 420 17.96 -10.06 -2.69
CA ASN A 420 17.25 -10.99 -1.82
C ASN A 420 16.67 -12.18 -2.60
N GLU A 421 16.07 -11.95 -3.77
CA GLU A 421 15.51 -13.01 -4.61
C GLU A 421 16.60 -13.92 -5.20
N GLN A 422 17.71 -13.33 -5.65
CA GLN A 422 18.90 -14.06 -6.08
C GLN A 422 19.45 -14.98 -4.97
N ARG A 423 19.51 -14.48 -3.73
CA ARG A 423 19.94 -15.24 -2.55
C ARG A 423 18.93 -16.32 -2.12
N MET A 424 17.63 -16.05 -2.22
CA MET A 424 16.56 -16.91 -1.70
C MET A 424 16.07 -17.98 -2.68
N ARG A 425 16.14 -17.72 -4.00
CA ARG A 425 15.65 -18.64 -5.04
C ARG A 425 16.46 -18.64 -6.35
N GLY A 426 17.65 -18.06 -6.36
CA GLY A 426 18.59 -18.16 -7.49
C GLY A 426 18.28 -17.26 -8.68
N GLY A 427 17.34 -16.32 -8.58
CA GLY A 427 17.05 -15.38 -9.67
C GLY A 427 15.84 -14.49 -9.41
N CYS A 428 15.57 -13.56 -10.32
CA CYS A 428 14.38 -12.71 -10.29
C CYS A 428 13.99 -12.29 -11.72
N PRO A 429 12.77 -12.60 -12.20
CA PRO A 429 12.34 -12.15 -13.52
C PRO A 429 12.17 -10.63 -13.52
N GLY A 430 12.72 -9.94 -14.53
CA GLY A 430 12.70 -8.48 -14.62
C GLY A 430 12.56 -7.98 -16.06
N ASP A 431 11.55 -7.16 -16.31
CA ASP A 431 11.32 -6.48 -17.59
C ASP A 431 11.96 -5.08 -17.53
N TRP A 432 13.23 -4.97 -17.94
CA TRP A 432 14.02 -3.73 -17.83
C TRP A 432 13.31 -2.51 -18.46
N VAL A 433 12.57 -2.71 -19.56
CA VAL A 433 11.81 -1.68 -20.28
C VAL A 433 10.68 -1.07 -19.43
N TRP A 434 10.19 -1.81 -18.43
CA TRP A 434 9.17 -1.36 -17.48
C TRP A 434 9.71 -0.98 -16.10
N LEU A 435 10.89 -1.50 -15.73
CA LEU A 435 11.49 -1.29 -14.40
C LEU A 435 12.34 -0.01 -14.34
N VAL A 436 12.90 0.45 -15.46
CA VAL A 436 13.59 1.74 -15.53
C VAL A 436 12.56 2.89 -15.56
N PRO A 437 12.67 3.89 -14.67
CA PRO A 437 11.75 5.04 -14.67
C PRO A 437 11.76 5.86 -15.98
N PRO A 438 10.61 6.42 -16.40
CA PRO A 438 10.46 7.20 -17.64
C PRO A 438 11.07 8.61 -17.57
N ILE A 439 11.63 8.99 -16.42
CA ILE A 439 12.40 10.21 -16.17
C ILE A 439 13.65 9.80 -15.37
N SER A 440 14.76 10.52 -15.54
CA SER A 440 16.01 10.29 -14.79
C SER A 440 16.60 8.86 -14.91
N GLY A 441 16.26 8.09 -15.96
CA GLY A 441 16.52 6.64 -16.02
C GLY A 441 17.94 6.20 -15.62
N SER A 442 18.99 6.76 -16.24
CA SER A 442 20.39 6.44 -15.94
C SER A 442 20.92 6.99 -14.61
N LEU A 443 20.14 7.83 -13.92
CA LEU A 443 20.38 8.29 -12.53
C LEU A 443 19.74 7.32 -11.51
N THR A 444 19.25 6.16 -11.95
CA THR A 444 18.71 5.10 -11.09
C THR A 444 19.54 3.82 -11.25
N PRO A 445 19.72 3.00 -10.20
CA PRO A 445 20.62 1.84 -10.26
C PRO A 445 20.09 0.70 -11.15
N ILE A 446 18.79 0.66 -11.45
CA ILE A 446 18.18 -0.35 -12.34
C ILE A 446 18.71 -0.23 -13.77
N PHE A 447 18.94 0.99 -14.27
CA PHE A 447 19.43 1.21 -15.63
C PHE A 447 20.76 0.49 -15.88
N HIS A 448 21.62 0.43 -14.86
CA HIS A 448 22.94 -0.20 -14.93
C HIS A 448 22.91 -1.71 -14.68
N GLN A 449 21.75 -2.30 -14.38
CA GLN A 449 21.59 -3.71 -14.06
C GLN A 449 21.09 -4.51 -15.28
N GLU A 450 21.85 -5.52 -15.70
CA GLU A 450 21.35 -6.54 -16.62
C GLU A 450 20.24 -7.37 -15.94
N LEU A 451 19.11 -7.54 -16.61
CA LEU A 451 17.93 -8.28 -16.13
C LEU A 451 17.46 -9.28 -17.17
N LEU A 452 16.85 -10.38 -16.72
CA LEU A 452 16.31 -11.44 -17.56
C LEU A 452 14.79 -11.45 -17.44
N ASN A 453 14.08 -11.36 -18.57
CA ASN A 453 12.63 -11.35 -18.61
C ASN A 453 12.09 -12.75 -18.97
N TYR A 454 11.55 -13.45 -17.98
CA TYR A 454 10.99 -14.80 -18.11
C TYR A 454 9.71 -14.96 -17.27
N GLN A 455 8.89 -15.95 -17.61
CA GLN A 455 7.57 -16.17 -16.98
C GLN A 455 7.59 -17.40 -16.07
N LEU A 456 7.11 -17.21 -14.84
CA LEU A 456 6.88 -18.25 -13.83
C LEU A 456 5.36 -18.31 -13.53
N THR A 457 4.88 -19.40 -12.94
CA THR A 457 3.52 -19.48 -12.34
C THR A 457 3.62 -19.66 -10.82
N PRO A 458 2.70 -19.15 -9.98
CA PRO A 458 1.57 -18.25 -10.28
C PRO A 458 1.97 -16.94 -10.96
N CYS A 459 1.05 -16.31 -11.70
CA CYS A 459 1.29 -15.05 -12.41
C CYS A 459 0.01 -14.21 -12.61
N PHE A 460 0.21 -12.96 -12.99
CA PHE A 460 -0.85 -12.12 -13.58
C PHE A 460 -0.69 -12.10 -15.11
N ARG A 461 -1.79 -12.30 -15.83
CA ARG A 461 -1.88 -12.22 -17.30
C ARG A 461 -2.79 -11.06 -17.72
N TYR A 462 -2.52 -10.47 -18.88
CA TYR A 462 -3.48 -9.59 -19.55
C TYR A 462 -4.65 -10.40 -20.11
N GLN A 463 -5.74 -9.72 -20.42
CA GLN A 463 -6.93 -10.31 -21.05
C GLN A 463 -7.38 -9.41 -22.20
N THR A 464 -8.06 -9.97 -23.19
CA THR A 464 -8.85 -9.19 -24.14
C THR A 464 -9.92 -8.40 -23.38
N ASP A 465 -10.13 -7.15 -23.75
CA ASP A 465 -11.18 -6.31 -23.16
C ASP A 465 -12.55 -6.98 -23.36
N PRO A 466 -13.38 -7.10 -22.32
CA PRO A 466 -14.52 -8.02 -22.34
C PRO A 466 -15.54 -7.69 -23.44
N TRP A 467 -15.75 -6.41 -23.76
CA TRP A 467 -16.65 -5.96 -24.83
C TRP A 467 -16.26 -6.45 -26.23
N LYS A 468 -14.97 -6.74 -26.48
CA LYS A 468 -14.47 -7.24 -27.78
C LYS A 468 -14.82 -8.72 -28.02
N SER A 469 -15.27 -9.42 -26.97
CA SER A 469 -15.77 -10.80 -27.01
C SER A 469 -17.20 -10.96 -26.47
N TYR A 470 -17.86 -9.86 -26.08
CA TYR A 470 -19.18 -9.91 -25.47
C TYR A 470 -20.28 -10.05 -26.53
N ILE A 471 -21.19 -11.00 -26.32
CA ILE A 471 -22.38 -11.19 -27.16
C ILE A 471 -23.61 -10.79 -26.33
N PRO A 472 -24.25 -9.63 -26.60
CA PRO A 472 -25.42 -9.19 -25.86
C PRO A 472 -26.58 -10.19 -25.96
N LYS A 473 -27.25 -10.46 -24.84
CA LYS A 473 -28.26 -11.54 -24.73
C LYS A 473 -29.63 -11.22 -25.35
N GLY A 474 -29.70 -10.22 -26.24
CA GLY A 474 -30.87 -9.99 -27.07
C GLY A 474 -31.96 -9.11 -26.45
N THR A 475 -31.61 -7.96 -25.86
CA THR A 475 -32.55 -6.83 -25.80
C THR A 475 -31.83 -5.49 -25.88
N THR A 476 -31.83 -4.85 -27.06
CA THR A 476 -31.41 -3.45 -27.25
C THR A 476 -32.49 -2.47 -26.77
N VAL A 477 -32.86 -2.58 -25.49
CA VAL A 477 -33.68 -1.59 -24.78
C VAL A 477 -32.97 -1.27 -23.47
N THR A 478 -32.44 -0.06 -23.36
CA THR A 478 -31.93 0.47 -22.09
C THR A 478 -33.07 0.56 -21.08
N ARG A 479 -33.18 -0.44 -20.19
CA ARG A 479 -34.03 -0.33 -19.00
C ARG A 479 -33.59 0.91 -18.23
N ARG A 480 -34.40 1.97 -18.28
CA ARG A 480 -34.21 3.17 -17.46
C ARG A 480 -34.23 2.77 -15.98
N LYS A 481 -33.06 2.57 -15.40
CA LYS A 481 -32.91 2.32 -13.96
C LYS A 481 -33.66 3.42 -13.20
N THR A 482 -34.59 3.02 -12.36
CA THR A 482 -35.52 3.94 -11.70
C THR A 482 -34.81 4.68 -10.56
N PHE A 483 -35.39 5.78 -10.10
CA PHE A 483 -34.88 6.55 -8.95
C PHE A 483 -34.67 5.66 -7.70
N ARG A 484 -35.44 4.57 -7.60
CA ARG A 484 -35.36 3.52 -6.57
C ARG A 484 -34.05 2.72 -6.61
N GLU A 485 -33.45 2.53 -7.78
CA GLU A 485 -32.20 1.77 -7.94
C GLU A 485 -30.97 2.62 -7.59
N ILE A 486 -30.97 3.90 -7.98
CA ILE A 486 -29.97 4.89 -7.52
C ILE A 486 -30.08 5.04 -5.99
N ALA A 487 -31.30 5.15 -5.46
CA ALA A 487 -31.54 5.18 -4.02
C ALA A 487 -31.08 3.87 -3.33
N ASN A 488 -31.19 2.70 -3.97
CA ASN A 488 -30.65 1.45 -3.44
C ASN A 488 -29.11 1.46 -3.38
N ALA A 489 -28.41 1.97 -4.40
CA ALA A 489 -26.94 2.08 -4.37
C ALA A 489 -26.45 3.01 -3.22
N VAL A 490 -27.10 4.17 -3.04
CA VAL A 490 -26.84 5.08 -1.90
C VAL A 490 -27.17 4.40 -0.57
N LYS A 491 -28.29 3.67 -0.48
CA LYS A 491 -28.71 2.93 0.72
C LYS A 491 -27.79 1.75 1.04
N ILE A 492 -27.16 1.13 0.03
CA ILE A 492 -26.13 0.09 0.20
C ILE A 492 -24.84 0.71 0.74
N SER A 493 -24.41 1.85 0.21
CA SER A 493 -23.25 2.60 0.74
C SER A 493 -23.46 2.98 2.21
N ALA A 494 -24.63 3.54 2.55
CA ALA A 494 -25.00 3.87 3.93
C ALA A 494 -25.08 2.62 4.84
N LYS A 495 -25.63 1.50 4.35
CA LYS A 495 -25.73 0.24 5.12
C LYS A 495 -24.36 -0.42 5.31
N LEU A 496 -23.47 -0.34 4.33
CA LEU A 496 -22.10 -0.83 4.40
C LEU A 496 -21.28 0.00 5.40
N MET A 497 -21.39 1.33 5.33
CA MET A 497 -20.80 2.25 6.31
C MET A 497 -21.28 1.93 7.75
N GLY A 498 -22.59 1.72 7.95
CA GLY A 498 -23.13 1.29 9.25
C GLY A 498 -22.52 -0.03 9.75
N HIS A 499 -22.37 -1.03 8.88
CA HIS A 499 -21.76 -2.31 9.23
C HIS A 499 -20.26 -2.21 9.56
N VAL A 500 -19.53 -1.34 8.86
CA VAL A 500 -18.09 -1.07 9.08
C VAL A 500 -17.87 -0.27 10.36
N MET A 501 -18.76 0.65 10.72
CA MET A 501 -18.69 1.37 11.99
C MET A 501 -19.01 0.46 13.18
N ALA A 502 -19.99 -0.45 13.04
CA ALA A 502 -20.42 -1.37 14.11
C ALA A 502 -19.38 -2.44 14.52
N ARG A 503 -18.29 -2.61 13.77
CA ARG A 503 -17.20 -3.56 14.07
C ARG A 503 -16.01 -2.97 14.84
N ARG A 504 -16.09 -1.71 15.27
CA ARG A 504 -15.01 -1.01 15.99
C ARG A 504 -15.17 -1.15 17.50
N VAL A 505 -14.06 -1.40 18.20
CA VAL A 505 -14.00 -1.38 19.67
C VAL A 505 -14.36 0.01 20.18
N LYS A 506 -15.23 0.11 21.19
CA LYS A 506 -15.56 1.36 21.87
C LYS A 506 -14.36 1.84 22.68
N ALA A 507 -14.09 3.14 22.64
CA ALA A 507 -13.17 3.80 23.55
C ALA A 507 -13.89 5.02 24.15
N THR A 508 -13.86 5.18 25.47
CA THR A 508 -14.51 6.30 26.14
C THR A 508 -13.44 7.26 26.65
N ILE A 509 -13.53 8.53 26.28
CA ILE A 509 -12.56 9.57 26.60
C ILE A 509 -13.23 10.57 27.56
N LEU A 510 -12.84 10.55 28.82
CA LEU A 510 -13.38 11.41 29.86
C LEU A 510 -12.50 12.65 30.05
N TYR A 511 -13.13 13.82 30.21
CA TYR A 511 -12.40 15.05 30.53
C TYR A 511 -13.06 15.85 31.66
N ALA A 512 -12.22 16.52 32.44
CA ALA A 512 -12.60 17.63 33.31
C ALA A 512 -11.64 18.81 33.07
N SER A 513 -12.20 20.02 33.02
CA SER A 513 -11.46 21.23 32.63
C SER A 513 -12.18 22.50 33.07
N GLU A 514 -11.43 23.41 33.70
CA GLU A 514 -11.86 24.79 33.99
C GLU A 514 -11.80 25.68 32.74
N THR A 515 -10.64 25.68 32.07
CA THR A 515 -10.29 26.61 30.99
C THR A 515 -10.44 26.02 29.59
N GLY A 516 -11.07 24.84 29.47
CA GLY A 516 -11.22 24.11 28.20
C GLY A 516 -9.95 23.45 27.65
N LYS A 517 -8.76 23.68 28.25
CA LYS A 517 -7.50 23.06 27.79
C LYS A 517 -7.59 21.53 27.72
N SER A 518 -8.05 20.88 28.80
CA SER A 518 -8.19 19.42 28.87
C SER A 518 -9.24 18.90 27.88
N GLN A 519 -10.31 19.67 27.63
CA GLN A 519 -11.34 19.36 26.65
C GLN A 519 -10.76 19.37 25.22
N ALA A 520 -9.94 20.38 24.88
CA ALA A 520 -9.26 20.44 23.58
C ALA A 520 -8.30 19.25 23.39
N TYR A 521 -7.52 18.89 24.41
CA TYR A 521 -6.68 17.69 24.37
C TYR A 521 -7.49 16.40 24.26
N ALA A 522 -8.64 16.28 24.94
CA ALA A 522 -9.56 15.13 24.77
C ALA A 522 -10.15 15.04 23.35
N MET A 523 -10.48 16.16 22.72
CA MET A 523 -10.90 16.21 21.32
C MET A 523 -9.75 15.83 20.36
N ASN A 524 -8.52 16.27 20.62
CA ASN A 524 -7.34 15.86 19.86
C ASN A 524 -7.09 14.34 19.99
N LEU A 525 -7.23 13.79 21.21
CA LEU A 525 -7.17 12.35 21.46
C LEU A 525 -8.28 11.60 20.71
N GLN A 526 -9.49 12.16 20.63
CA GLN A 526 -10.59 11.58 19.84
C GLN A 526 -10.21 11.48 18.36
N GLN A 527 -9.65 12.53 17.75
CA GLN A 527 -9.29 12.49 16.33
C GLN A 527 -8.20 11.43 16.05
N LEU A 528 -7.22 11.28 16.94
CA LEU A 528 -6.21 10.21 16.88
C LEU A 528 -6.87 8.82 16.96
N PHE A 529 -7.71 8.58 17.96
CA PHE A 529 -8.34 7.28 18.19
C PHE A 529 -9.44 6.93 17.17
N LYS A 530 -10.04 7.93 16.50
CA LYS A 530 -11.11 7.79 15.49
C LYS A 530 -10.62 7.09 14.21
N CYS A 531 -9.32 6.88 14.05
CA CYS A 531 -8.76 5.99 13.03
C CYS A 531 -9.10 4.52 13.28
N THR A 532 -8.94 4.05 14.52
CA THR A 532 -9.03 2.62 14.90
C THR A 532 -10.34 2.28 15.63
N PHE A 533 -10.65 3.06 16.66
CA PHE A 533 -11.73 2.80 17.61
C PHE A 533 -13.04 3.49 17.18
N ALA A 534 -14.08 3.33 17.99
CA ALA A 534 -15.22 4.23 18.07
C ALA A 534 -15.08 5.11 19.33
N PRO A 535 -14.29 6.22 19.29
CA PRO A 535 -14.04 7.04 20.47
C PRO A 535 -15.18 8.02 20.75
N GLN A 536 -15.73 7.95 21.96
CA GLN A 536 -16.74 8.88 22.47
C GLN A 536 -16.08 9.80 23.50
N VAL A 537 -16.13 11.12 23.31
CA VAL A 537 -15.68 12.10 24.31
C VAL A 537 -16.87 12.51 25.17
N LEU A 538 -16.70 12.50 26.49
CA LEU A 538 -17.71 12.90 27.47
C LEU A 538 -17.08 13.78 28.56
N CYS A 539 -17.83 14.75 29.07
CA CYS A 539 -17.43 15.46 30.27
C CYS A 539 -17.65 14.56 31.49
N MET A 540 -16.81 14.69 32.52
CA MET A 540 -16.95 13.92 33.77
C MET A 540 -18.28 14.21 34.51
N SER A 541 -18.88 15.38 34.31
CA SER A 541 -20.22 15.74 34.81
C SER A 541 -21.36 14.96 34.15
N ASP A 542 -21.15 14.53 32.91
CA ASP A 542 -22.19 13.99 32.02
C ASP A 542 -22.08 12.45 31.92
N TYR A 543 -21.14 11.86 32.67
CA TYR A 543 -20.77 10.45 32.58
C TYR A 543 -21.26 9.68 33.81
N ASP A 544 -22.11 8.68 33.58
CA ASP A 544 -22.52 7.74 34.63
C ASP A 544 -21.36 6.82 35.00
N VAL A 545 -20.84 7.00 36.21
CA VAL A 545 -19.70 6.29 36.78
C VAL A 545 -19.96 4.78 36.92
N VAL A 546 -21.22 4.33 37.00
CA VAL A 546 -21.58 2.90 36.98
C VAL A 546 -21.22 2.25 35.62
N SER A 547 -21.13 3.04 34.55
CA SER A 547 -20.73 2.54 33.23
C SER A 547 -19.29 2.00 33.19
N LEU A 548 -18.42 2.39 34.14
CA LEU A 548 -17.00 1.95 34.15
C LEU A 548 -16.84 0.42 34.18
N GLU A 549 -17.76 -0.29 34.83
CA GLU A 549 -17.76 -1.78 34.90
C GLU A 549 -17.98 -2.43 33.53
N HIS A 550 -18.55 -1.67 32.58
CA HIS A 550 -18.96 -2.13 31.25
C HIS A 550 -18.07 -1.58 30.11
N GLU A 551 -17.14 -0.67 30.40
CA GLU A 551 -16.24 -0.08 29.41
C GLU A 551 -14.99 -0.93 29.15
N THR A 552 -14.66 -1.18 27.88
CA THR A 552 -13.47 -1.97 27.50
C THR A 552 -12.17 -1.17 27.42
N LEU A 553 -12.27 0.16 27.38
CA LEU A 553 -11.14 1.10 27.28
C LEU A 553 -11.60 2.52 27.68
N VAL A 554 -11.07 3.07 28.77
CA VAL A 554 -11.28 4.46 29.19
C VAL A 554 -9.98 5.25 29.20
N LEU A 555 -9.95 6.40 28.55
CA LEU A 555 -8.83 7.34 28.59
C LEU A 555 -9.28 8.61 29.32
N VAL A 556 -8.47 9.11 30.23
CA VAL A 556 -8.80 10.30 31.04
C VAL A 556 -7.85 11.45 30.69
N VAL A 557 -8.39 12.64 30.42
CA VAL A 557 -7.60 13.87 30.19
C VAL A 557 -8.14 14.98 31.07
N THR A 558 -7.43 15.32 32.15
CA THR A 558 -7.94 16.26 33.16
C THR A 558 -6.92 17.28 33.63
N SER A 559 -7.39 18.49 33.93
CA SER A 559 -6.61 19.47 34.68
C SER A 559 -6.73 19.23 36.19
N THR A 560 -5.84 19.83 36.97
CA THR A 560 -5.96 20.00 38.43
C THR A 560 -6.16 21.49 38.73
N PHE A 561 -6.95 21.83 39.76
CA PHE A 561 -7.24 23.22 40.13
C PHE A 561 -6.82 23.53 41.58
N GLY A 562 -6.62 24.82 41.89
CA GLY A 562 -6.33 25.31 43.24
C GLY A 562 -5.19 24.56 43.95
N ASN A 563 -5.52 23.91 45.06
CA ASN A 563 -4.58 23.18 45.92
C ASN A 563 -4.59 21.66 45.68
N GLY A 564 -4.83 21.22 44.44
CA GLY A 564 -4.88 19.80 44.07
C GLY A 564 -6.28 19.27 43.76
N ASP A 565 -7.30 20.12 43.86
CA ASP A 565 -8.70 19.77 43.67
C ASP A 565 -9.02 19.36 42.20
N PRO A 566 -10.06 18.53 42.01
CA PRO A 566 -10.74 18.41 40.71
C PRO A 566 -11.25 19.77 40.18
N PRO A 567 -11.38 19.92 38.85
CA PRO A 567 -12.23 20.94 38.25
C PRO A 567 -13.70 20.77 38.67
N GLU A 568 -14.53 21.82 38.55
CA GLU A 568 -15.96 21.79 38.91
C GLU A 568 -16.70 20.64 38.21
N ASN A 569 -16.50 20.49 36.89
CA ASN A 569 -17.06 19.40 36.08
C ASN A 569 -16.41 18.02 36.35
N GLY A 570 -15.44 17.93 37.26
CA GLY A 570 -14.84 16.69 37.75
C GLY A 570 -15.25 16.30 39.17
N GLU A 571 -15.83 17.19 39.99
CA GLU A 571 -16.10 16.91 41.42
C GLU A 571 -17.03 15.70 41.63
N GLY A 572 -18.11 15.60 40.83
CA GLY A 572 -19.07 14.50 40.93
C GLY A 572 -18.45 13.14 40.62
N PHE A 573 -17.63 13.07 39.56
CA PHE A 573 -16.86 11.88 39.20
C PHE A 573 -15.85 11.51 40.28
N ALA A 574 -15.11 12.49 40.80
CA ALA A 574 -14.13 12.32 41.87
C ALA A 574 -14.76 11.73 43.15
N LYS A 575 -15.95 12.21 43.52
CA LYS A 575 -16.73 11.70 44.66
C LYS A 575 -17.18 10.26 44.42
N ALA A 576 -17.84 9.98 43.30
CA ALA A 576 -18.36 8.64 43.00
C ALA A 576 -17.26 7.56 42.91
N LEU A 577 -16.10 7.91 42.35
CA LEU A 577 -14.92 7.02 42.26
C LEU A 577 -14.30 6.72 43.64
N MET A 578 -14.50 7.60 44.63
CA MET A 578 -14.11 7.36 46.03
C MET A 578 -15.17 6.58 46.83
N GLU A 579 -16.44 6.67 46.44
CA GLU A 579 -17.55 5.92 47.05
C GLU A 579 -17.64 4.47 46.54
N MET A 580 -17.21 4.20 45.29
CA MET A 580 -16.88 2.85 44.82
C MET A 580 -15.92 2.17 45.80
N SER A 581 -16.36 1.11 46.47
CA SER A 581 -15.63 0.44 47.55
C SER A 581 -15.16 -0.95 47.13
N CYS A 582 -13.88 -1.26 47.36
CA CYS A 582 -13.32 -2.57 47.02
C CYS A 582 -13.76 -3.64 48.06
N PRO A 583 -14.39 -4.76 47.67
CA PRO A 583 -14.97 -5.73 48.62
C PRO A 583 -14.00 -6.52 49.53
N TYR A 584 -12.69 -6.23 49.50
CA TYR A 584 -11.64 -7.14 49.98
C TYR A 584 -10.81 -6.64 51.19
N LEU A 585 -11.33 -5.67 51.94
CA LEU A 585 -10.77 -5.26 53.24
C LEU A 585 -11.87 -5.09 54.29
N GLU A 586 -12.06 -6.14 55.10
CA GLU A 586 -12.68 -6.00 56.43
C GLU A 586 -11.74 -5.22 57.35
N ALA A 587 -11.72 -3.89 57.21
CA ALA A 587 -11.01 -3.00 58.11
C ALA A 587 -11.77 -2.90 59.44
N THR A 588 -11.34 -3.66 60.44
CA THR A 588 -11.91 -3.63 61.80
C THR A 588 -11.48 -2.38 62.58
N GLU A 589 -11.91 -1.20 62.14
CA GLU A 589 -12.14 -0.01 62.98
C GLU A 589 -12.94 1.05 62.19
N PRO A 590 -13.82 1.84 62.83
CA PRO A 590 -14.62 2.84 62.13
C PRO A 590 -13.77 4.08 61.80
N GLU A 591 -13.21 4.14 60.59
CA GLU A 591 -12.53 5.34 60.08
C GLU A 591 -13.45 6.56 60.15
N MET A 592 -13.11 7.48 61.05
CA MET A 592 -13.79 8.77 61.25
C MET A 592 -13.97 9.52 59.92
N GLN A 593 -15.18 10.04 59.67
CA GLN A 593 -15.59 10.63 58.38
C GLN A 593 -14.70 11.82 57.94
N LYS A 594 -13.61 11.51 57.24
CA LYS A 594 -12.81 12.47 56.48
C LYS A 594 -13.60 12.89 55.23
N SER A 595 -13.69 14.20 54.98
CA SER A 595 -14.25 14.74 53.73
C SER A 595 -13.54 14.12 52.51
N TYR A 596 -14.27 13.91 51.41
CA TYR A 596 -13.71 13.31 50.20
C TYR A 596 -12.48 14.06 49.69
N LYS A 597 -12.45 15.40 49.80
CA LYS A 597 -11.29 16.25 49.46
C LYS A 597 -10.04 15.92 50.28
N MET A 598 -10.19 15.52 51.55
CA MET A 598 -9.05 15.09 52.39
C MET A 598 -8.50 13.73 51.95
N ARG A 599 -9.36 12.76 51.59
CA ARG A 599 -8.92 11.46 51.06
C ARG A 599 -8.28 11.59 49.67
N PHE A 600 -8.85 12.42 48.79
CA PHE A 600 -8.33 12.63 47.43
C PHE A 600 -6.90 13.22 47.46
N ASN A 601 -6.70 14.26 48.28
CA ASN A 601 -5.38 14.89 48.41
C ASN A 601 -4.35 14.00 49.14
N SER A 602 -4.75 13.16 50.11
CA SER A 602 -3.80 12.22 50.73
C SER A 602 -3.28 11.15 49.75
N ILE A 603 -4.12 10.67 48.81
CA ILE A 603 -3.72 9.68 47.80
C ILE A 603 -2.72 10.27 46.78
N SER A 604 -2.70 11.60 46.60
CA SER A 604 -1.70 12.27 45.76
C SER A 604 -0.28 12.30 46.35
N GLN A 605 -0.14 12.10 47.66
CA GLN A 605 1.15 11.97 48.33
C GLN A 605 1.52 10.48 48.41
N SER A 606 2.79 10.13 48.16
CA SER A 606 3.21 8.74 47.93
C SER A 606 3.06 7.84 49.17
N ASP A 607 1.87 7.23 49.32
CA ASP A 607 1.50 6.46 50.50
C ASP A 607 2.21 5.09 50.54
N PRO A 608 2.88 4.72 51.66
CA PRO A 608 3.54 3.42 51.82
C PRO A 608 2.64 2.19 51.62
N SER A 609 1.33 2.32 51.81
CA SER A 609 0.35 1.25 51.60
C SER A 609 0.32 0.75 50.15
N VAL A 610 0.50 1.64 49.16
CA VAL A 610 0.53 1.29 47.73
C VAL A 610 1.71 0.37 47.42
N ALA A 611 2.87 0.59 48.05
CA ALA A 611 4.04 -0.28 47.89
C ALA A 611 3.80 -1.67 48.52
N LEU A 612 3.13 -1.72 49.68
CA LEU A 612 2.76 -2.97 50.36
C LEU A 612 1.77 -3.80 49.51
N TRP A 613 0.76 -3.15 48.95
CA TRP A 613 -0.25 -3.76 48.09
C TRP A 613 0.33 -4.25 46.76
N ARG A 614 1.19 -3.45 46.10
CA ARG A 614 1.90 -3.85 44.88
C ARG A 614 2.82 -5.07 45.08
N LYS A 615 3.36 -5.26 46.29
CA LYS A 615 4.08 -6.49 46.66
C LYS A 615 3.13 -7.69 46.78
N LYS A 616 2.04 -7.55 47.55
CA LYS A 616 1.04 -8.60 47.74
C LYS A 616 0.42 -9.08 46.41
N ARG A 617 0.17 -8.17 45.46
CA ARG A 617 -0.37 -8.46 44.11
C ARG A 617 0.62 -9.19 43.17
N ARG A 618 1.93 -9.17 43.47
CA ARG A 618 2.96 -9.95 42.74
C ARG A 618 3.15 -11.36 43.30
N GLU A 619 2.70 -11.61 44.53
CA GLU A 619 2.86 -12.88 45.24
C GLU A 619 1.62 -13.80 45.10
N SER A 620 0.48 -13.27 44.62
CA SER A 620 -0.75 -14.05 44.36
C SER A 620 -0.84 -14.56 42.91
N SER A 621 -0.83 -15.88 42.75
CA SER A 621 -1.02 -16.57 41.45
C SER A 621 -2.48 -16.56 40.97
N ASN A 622 -2.67 -16.50 39.65
CA ASN A 622 -3.93 -16.42 38.90
C ASN A 622 -5.19 -17.08 39.49
N THR A 623 -6.33 -16.50 39.09
CA THR A 623 -7.75 -16.82 39.40
C THR A 623 -8.30 -16.18 40.68
N ASP A 624 -9.53 -15.68 40.58
CA ASP A 624 -10.41 -15.15 41.62
C ASP A 624 -9.92 -13.95 42.48
N SER A 625 -9.40 -12.89 41.85
CA SER A 625 -9.24 -11.56 42.47
C SER A 625 -9.20 -10.41 41.44
N ALA A 626 -10.26 -10.26 40.66
CA ALA A 626 -10.53 -9.06 39.87
C ALA A 626 -11.47 -8.12 40.65
N GLY A 627 -11.14 -6.83 40.72
CA GLY A 627 -12.03 -5.82 41.33
C GLY A 627 -13.20 -5.46 40.41
N SER A 628 -14.08 -4.55 40.84
CA SER A 628 -15.27 -4.12 40.08
C SER A 628 -14.96 -3.64 38.66
N LEU A 629 -13.75 -3.13 38.43
CA LEU A 629 -13.27 -2.66 37.12
C LEU A 629 -12.33 -3.67 36.43
N GLY A 630 -12.44 -4.97 36.74
CA GLY A 630 -11.52 -6.02 36.29
C GLY A 630 -11.42 -6.27 34.77
N THR A 631 -12.35 -5.73 33.98
CA THR A 631 -12.36 -5.74 32.51
C THR A 631 -11.86 -4.43 31.88
N LEU A 632 -11.68 -3.38 32.70
CA LEU A 632 -11.38 -2.04 32.24
C LEU A 632 -9.88 -1.85 32.01
N ARG A 633 -9.52 -1.40 30.81
CA ARG A 633 -8.17 -0.89 30.50
C ARG A 633 -8.17 0.64 30.49
N PHE A 634 -7.16 1.26 31.09
CA PHE A 634 -7.12 2.72 31.21
C PHE A 634 -5.71 3.35 31.15
N SER A 635 -5.68 4.64 30.84
CA SER A 635 -4.52 5.53 31.10
C SER A 635 -5.00 6.97 31.30
N VAL A 636 -4.24 7.76 32.05
CA VAL A 636 -4.58 9.12 32.47
C VAL A 636 -3.54 10.12 31.97
N PHE A 637 -3.98 11.31 31.54
CA PHE A 637 -3.14 12.47 31.30
C PHE A 637 -3.56 13.63 32.22
N GLY A 638 -2.64 14.08 33.06
CA GLY A 638 -2.82 15.21 33.96
C GLY A 638 -2.26 16.51 33.36
N LEU A 639 -3.00 17.60 33.50
CA LEU A 639 -2.51 18.96 33.23
C LEU A 639 -2.40 19.76 34.52
N GLY A 640 -1.31 20.50 34.65
CA GLY A 640 -1.06 21.41 35.76
C GLY A 640 0.10 22.36 35.47
N SER A 641 0.63 22.99 36.52
CA SER A 641 1.83 23.82 36.48
C SER A 641 2.69 23.54 37.71
N ARG A 642 3.99 23.28 37.52
CA ARG A 642 4.93 22.99 38.63
C ARG A 642 5.24 24.20 39.51
N ALA A 643 4.67 25.37 39.22
CA ALA A 643 4.60 26.51 40.13
C ALA A 643 3.69 26.27 41.36
N TYR A 644 2.81 25.27 41.32
CA TYR A 644 1.89 24.93 42.40
C TYR A 644 2.28 23.63 43.10
N LEU A 645 2.13 23.60 44.43
CA LEU A 645 2.56 22.50 45.30
C LEU A 645 1.94 21.13 44.94
N HIS A 646 0.72 21.13 44.43
CA HIS A 646 -0.08 19.93 44.12
C HIS A 646 -0.17 19.69 42.61
N PHE A 647 0.99 19.66 41.95
CA PHE A 647 1.10 19.40 40.52
C PHE A 647 0.39 18.10 40.11
N CYS A 648 -0.50 18.18 39.12
CA CYS A 648 -1.29 17.05 38.57
C CYS A 648 -2.06 16.18 39.60
N ALA A 649 -2.25 16.65 40.84
CA ALA A 649 -2.76 15.83 41.94
C ALA A 649 -4.13 15.18 41.68
N PHE A 650 -5.04 15.86 40.98
CA PHE A 650 -6.34 15.26 40.64
C PHE A 650 -6.16 14.05 39.70
N ALA A 651 -5.29 14.16 38.69
CA ALA A 651 -5.00 13.07 37.77
C ALA A 651 -4.30 11.88 38.46
N HIS A 652 -3.36 12.14 39.39
CA HIS A 652 -2.65 11.10 40.13
C HIS A 652 -3.58 10.21 40.98
N ALA A 653 -4.58 10.81 41.63
CA ALA A 653 -5.53 10.06 42.44
C ALA A 653 -6.66 9.41 41.61
N VAL A 654 -6.99 9.91 40.40
CA VAL A 654 -7.80 9.13 39.43
C VAL A 654 -7.03 7.90 38.94
N ASP A 655 -5.76 8.05 38.53
CA ASP A 655 -4.92 6.95 38.04
C ASP A 655 -4.70 5.86 39.11
N THR A 656 -4.39 6.27 40.34
CA THR A 656 -4.26 5.36 41.49
C THR A 656 -5.57 4.64 41.77
N ARG A 657 -6.71 5.37 41.81
CA ARG A 657 -7.99 4.77 42.20
C ARG A 657 -8.53 3.78 41.16
N LEU A 658 -8.29 4.02 39.87
CA LEU A 658 -8.64 3.05 38.81
C LEU A 658 -7.79 1.76 38.91
N GLU A 659 -6.51 1.85 39.30
CA GLU A 659 -5.66 0.66 39.56
C GLU A 659 -6.13 -0.13 40.80
N GLU A 660 -6.50 0.56 41.88
CA GLU A 660 -7.05 -0.03 43.11
C GLU A 660 -8.38 -0.77 42.88
N LEU A 661 -9.29 -0.18 42.09
CA LEU A 661 -10.61 -0.74 41.76
C LEU A 661 -10.55 -1.92 40.78
N GLY A 662 -9.35 -2.28 40.30
CA GLY A 662 -9.10 -3.50 39.51
C GLY A 662 -8.77 -3.27 38.04
N GLY A 663 -8.75 -2.02 37.56
CA GLY A 663 -8.43 -1.71 36.17
C GLY A 663 -6.96 -1.99 35.80
N GLU A 664 -6.74 -2.31 34.53
CA GLU A 664 -5.41 -2.50 33.95
C GLU A 664 -4.89 -1.18 33.36
N ARG A 665 -3.82 -0.63 33.95
CA ARG A 665 -3.14 0.56 33.40
C ARG A 665 -2.29 0.16 32.20
N ILE A 666 -2.79 0.45 30.99
CA ILE A 666 -2.17 0.07 29.71
C ILE A 666 -0.94 0.89 29.31
N PHE A 667 -0.80 2.10 29.83
CA PHE A 667 0.36 2.97 29.59
C PHE A 667 0.52 3.91 30.79
N PRO A 668 1.76 4.26 31.22
CA PRO A 668 1.98 5.16 32.34
C PRO A 668 1.20 6.48 32.23
N MET A 669 0.79 7.03 33.36
CA MET A 669 0.18 8.35 33.41
C MET A 669 1.13 9.41 32.83
N GLY A 670 0.60 10.31 32.01
CA GLY A 670 1.34 11.46 31.47
C GLY A 670 1.08 12.74 32.24
N GLU A 671 2.08 13.63 32.28
CA GLU A 671 2.04 14.93 32.96
C GLU A 671 2.32 16.06 31.96
N GLY A 672 1.42 17.03 31.86
CA GLY A 672 1.59 18.26 31.08
C GLY A 672 1.83 19.48 31.98
N ASP A 673 3.09 19.88 32.14
CA ASP A 673 3.48 21.11 32.85
C ASP A 673 3.37 22.35 31.96
N GLU A 674 2.61 23.34 32.40
CA GLU A 674 2.41 24.63 31.72
C GLU A 674 3.72 25.39 31.47
N LEU A 675 4.74 25.18 32.32
CA LEU A 675 6.06 25.79 32.18
C LEU A 675 7.02 25.00 31.28
N CYS A 676 6.70 23.73 30.96
CA CYS A 676 7.62 22.79 30.32
C CYS A 676 6.93 21.93 29.23
N GLY A 677 6.20 22.57 28.31
CA GLY A 677 5.85 21.97 27.02
C GLY A 677 4.67 20.97 27.03
N GLN A 678 3.53 21.35 27.62
CA GLN A 678 2.30 20.52 27.70
C GLN A 678 1.96 19.73 26.42
N GLU A 679 2.06 20.36 25.25
CA GLU A 679 1.69 19.75 23.97
C GLU A 679 2.64 18.61 23.55
N GLU A 680 3.94 18.73 23.83
CA GLU A 680 4.92 17.68 23.54
C GLU A 680 4.74 16.47 24.48
N SER A 681 4.54 16.73 25.78
CA SER A 681 4.20 15.69 26.76
C SER A 681 2.91 14.96 26.39
N PHE A 682 1.86 15.68 26.01
CA PHE A 682 0.60 15.11 25.54
C PHE A 682 0.81 14.29 24.26
N CYS A 683 1.50 14.83 23.26
CA CYS A 683 1.77 14.13 22.00
C CYS A 683 2.60 12.86 22.21
N THR A 684 3.48 12.82 23.20
CA THR A 684 4.29 11.65 23.54
C THR A 684 3.45 10.59 24.24
N TRP A 685 2.69 10.97 25.27
CA TRP A 685 1.76 10.07 25.96
C TRP A 685 0.70 9.50 25.02
N ALA A 686 0.02 10.33 24.22
CA ALA A 686 -1.05 9.91 23.32
C ALA A 686 -0.56 8.91 22.24
N LYS A 687 0.69 9.04 21.77
CA LYS A 687 1.32 8.04 20.86
C LYS A 687 1.57 6.72 21.58
N GLY A 688 2.09 6.74 22.81
CA GLY A 688 2.33 5.55 23.61
C GLY A 688 1.05 4.77 23.93
N VAL A 689 0.02 5.47 24.42
CA VAL A 689 -1.32 4.89 24.64
C VAL A 689 -1.89 4.30 23.35
N PHE A 690 -1.73 4.97 22.19
CA PHE A 690 -2.22 4.45 20.91
C PHE A 690 -1.46 3.18 20.45
N GLN A 691 -0.19 3.02 20.82
CA GLN A 691 0.59 1.81 20.53
C GLN A 691 0.18 0.65 21.44
N GLU A 692 0.11 0.87 22.76
CA GLU A 692 -0.26 -0.19 23.71
C GLU A 692 -1.74 -0.60 23.62
N THR A 693 -2.66 0.32 23.27
CA THR A 693 -4.05 -0.06 22.97
C THR A 693 -4.19 -0.91 21.71
N TRP A 694 -3.26 -0.81 20.76
CA TRP A 694 -3.31 -1.55 19.49
C TRP A 694 -2.80 -3.00 19.62
N LEU A 695 -1.73 -3.22 20.40
CA LEU A 695 -1.05 -4.53 20.49
C LEU A 695 -1.99 -5.70 20.86
N PRO A 696 -2.88 -5.62 21.86
CA PRO A 696 -3.77 -6.73 22.24
C PRO A 696 -4.81 -7.11 21.18
N PHE A 697 -5.14 -6.22 20.23
CA PHE A 697 -6.10 -6.50 19.16
C PHE A 697 -5.46 -7.08 17.88
N VAL A 698 -4.13 -7.18 17.85
CA VAL A 698 -3.37 -7.86 16.79
C VAL A 698 -2.65 -9.11 17.34
N GLY A 699 -2.33 -9.12 18.63
CA GLY A 699 -1.52 -10.14 19.32
C GLY A 699 -2.23 -11.44 19.65
N GLY A 700 -2.71 -12.18 18.65
CA GLY A 700 -3.09 -13.60 18.78
C GLY A 700 -1.90 -14.54 18.95
N GLY A 701 -0.93 -14.20 19.81
CA GLY A 701 0.34 -14.91 19.99
C GLY A 701 1.21 -14.31 21.10
N ARG A 702 1.76 -15.16 21.96
CA ARG A 702 2.43 -14.76 23.21
C ARG A 702 3.97 -14.71 23.04
N ALA A 703 4.54 -13.51 23.18
CA ALA A 703 5.90 -13.13 23.59
C ALA A 703 7.17 -13.88 23.08
N VAL A 704 8.28 -13.14 22.90
CA VAL A 704 9.58 -13.37 23.58
C VAL A 704 10.61 -12.29 23.22
N ALA A 705 11.49 -11.99 24.20
CA ALA A 705 12.77 -11.24 24.13
C ALA A 705 12.75 -9.72 23.87
N SER A 706 13.25 -8.98 24.86
CA SER A 706 13.82 -7.63 24.72
C SER A 706 15.26 -7.68 24.19
N PRO A 707 15.78 -6.61 23.57
CA PRO A 707 17.22 -6.41 23.46
C PRO A 707 17.82 -5.99 24.81
N ALA A 708 19.08 -6.35 25.02
CA ALA A 708 19.99 -5.68 25.94
C ALA A 708 21.15 -5.14 25.10
N ASP A 709 21.73 -4.02 25.56
CA ASP A 709 22.81 -3.22 24.95
C ASP A 709 22.49 -2.54 23.59
#